data_AF-A0A8H8N556-F1
#
_entry.id   AF-A0A8H8N556-F1
#
_cell.length_a   1.000
_cell.length_b   1.000
_cell.length_c   1.000
_cell.angle_alpha   90.00
_cell.angle_beta   90.00
_cell.angle_gamma   90.00
#
_symmetry.space_group_name_H-M   'P 1'
#
loop_
_entity.id
_entity.type
_entity.pdbx_description
1 polymer ?
#
loop_
_entity_poly.entity_id
_entity_poly.type
_entity_poly.pdbx_seq_one_letter_code
_entity_poly.pdbx_strand_id
1 'polypeptide(L)'
;MYAHIATTAASSLDALSQYVRTRRDLRLTKSWMRLRAVWTACATDPHHTTPAHEILWSQVQGWGWGADALALCRDEETPAEVLPDVWVAIAVWLEGASVNGVKGGEAEKAEAMAALKTSFTEGKSKEIVQAATSRLMSLFGSEKLEIQAMEGVAADADALCAALRLDLALIPTTFGGDELSGSPLELSHHDVFALVQKVALHRIWDMVYSDRTISPYAYTRLASLALCLGYYLVLAWRIKILESEEWLKLAFIILQRLPPPCAENAAQIIRELGVVGTHIPSLNHISEHLRPNSWDALLPFLLHDLQPDAEQIVSPMLPSPTALSRSATQIMPSRPNLISKRFGLPARTDWTMQPLNHLLRSGVSPVFKALPEGWDSDEVDVVRTTLSLTCAREHVILSPPGLRLSGAEIVFGCMRVFMLEHGQPHDDSSSEIFRDIQVDSLMRTLLSKVSLGATKDSKQIEPSPLEIAAGPHLSNQPFYQFYTDLIALYDAVSFAHPTFSRILLPPLSMNYAIDYRRHFWGDYGHIIRSVQTELPDVPSGSLKEWLWPRDTNEEMIGWYLKALMKGGVTGFLRFVAVHHLATSLWPDLNGVDDPKSPASLGPNPQDMDRTRIVIGAIVHQAGPALFSAIALYDQGQDVIVTYPECWEGRSLTIERRKRRLDWAVSLCGERVRGRLEFVFNS
;
A
#
# COMPACT_ATOMS: atom_id res chain seq x y z
N MET A 1 21.11 -17.86 -39.72
CA MET A 1 21.68 -16.50 -39.70
C MET A 1 23.06 -16.57 -39.05
N TYR A 2 23.93 -15.64 -39.36
CA TYR A 2 25.32 -15.78 -39.80
C TYR A 2 26.38 -15.39 -38.74
N ALA A 3 26.67 -16.24 -37.75
CA ALA A 3 27.71 -16.03 -36.73
C ALA A 3 29.10 -15.57 -37.25
N HIS A 4 29.42 -15.84 -38.53
CA HIS A 4 30.63 -15.37 -39.20
C HIS A 4 30.74 -13.84 -39.33
N ILE A 5 29.63 -13.09 -39.39
CA ILE A 5 29.65 -11.62 -39.53
C ILE A 5 30.20 -10.99 -38.24
N ALA A 6 29.66 -11.40 -37.09
CA ALA A 6 30.14 -10.95 -35.79
C ALA A 6 31.59 -11.37 -35.56
N THR A 7 31.99 -12.60 -35.91
CA THR A 7 33.41 -13.01 -35.85
C THR A 7 34.31 -12.14 -36.73
N THR A 8 33.86 -11.74 -37.92
CA THR A 8 34.62 -10.85 -38.83
C THR A 8 34.75 -9.43 -38.27
N ALA A 9 33.77 -8.97 -37.48
CA ALA A 9 33.79 -7.63 -36.87
C ALA A 9 34.82 -7.49 -35.73
N ALA A 10 35.41 -8.58 -35.23
CA ALA A 10 36.33 -8.57 -34.08
C ALA A 10 37.45 -7.54 -34.21
N SER A 11 38.14 -7.49 -35.35
CA SER A 11 39.24 -6.54 -35.59
C SER A 11 38.77 -5.09 -35.65
N SER A 12 37.57 -4.85 -36.18
CA SER A 12 36.98 -3.50 -36.25
C SER A 12 36.53 -3.02 -34.88
N LEU A 13 35.97 -3.92 -34.05
CA LEU A 13 35.58 -3.62 -32.68
C LEU A 13 36.81 -3.38 -31.78
N ASP A 14 37.89 -4.13 -31.97
CA ASP A 14 39.16 -3.89 -31.29
C ASP A 14 39.77 -2.54 -31.69
N ALA A 15 39.83 -2.24 -33.00
CA ALA A 15 40.28 -0.93 -33.49
C ALA A 15 39.44 0.22 -32.92
N LEU A 16 38.12 0.03 -32.78
CA LEU A 16 37.24 1.01 -32.15
C LEU A 16 37.54 1.14 -30.64
N SER A 17 37.71 0.04 -29.90
CA SER A 17 38.13 0.08 -28.49
C SER A 17 39.45 0.85 -28.31
N GLN A 18 40.45 0.59 -29.17
CA GLN A 18 41.73 1.32 -29.15
C GLN A 18 41.54 2.81 -29.46
N TYR A 19 40.70 3.14 -30.44
CA TYR A 19 40.37 4.52 -30.77
C TYR A 19 39.72 5.26 -29.60
N VAL A 20 38.75 4.63 -28.92
CA VAL A 20 38.08 5.20 -27.75
C VAL A 20 39.08 5.46 -26.62
N ARG A 21 39.96 4.49 -26.32
CA ARG A 21 41.01 4.61 -25.30
C ARG A 21 42.01 5.73 -25.61
N THR A 22 42.50 5.80 -26.85
CA THR A 22 43.51 6.79 -27.27
C THR A 22 42.95 8.21 -27.33
N ARG A 23 41.69 8.38 -27.74
CA ARG A 23 41.04 9.68 -27.83
C ARG A 23 40.76 10.31 -26.46
N ARG A 24 40.62 9.50 -25.41
CA ARG A 24 40.30 9.92 -24.02
C ARG A 24 39.10 10.86 -23.89
N ASP A 25 38.15 10.75 -24.82
CA ASP A 25 36.93 11.56 -24.79
C ASP A 25 35.93 10.93 -23.80
N LEU A 26 35.56 11.68 -22.76
CA LEU A 26 34.68 11.21 -21.69
C LEU A 26 33.34 10.67 -22.22
N ARG A 27 32.69 11.41 -23.13
CA ARG A 27 31.35 11.05 -23.62
C ARG A 27 31.42 9.81 -24.51
N LEU A 28 32.45 9.73 -25.35
CA LEU A 28 32.68 8.58 -26.22
C LEU A 28 32.96 7.32 -25.39
N THR A 29 33.83 7.40 -24.38
CA THR A 29 34.15 6.25 -23.53
C THR A 29 32.94 5.75 -22.76
N LYS A 30 32.14 6.66 -22.17
CA LYS A 30 30.88 6.30 -21.51
C LYS A 30 29.90 5.62 -22.48
N SER A 31 29.71 6.19 -23.66
CA SER A 31 28.81 5.64 -24.68
C SER A 31 29.27 4.26 -25.15
N TRP A 32 30.58 4.07 -25.31
CA TRP A 32 31.18 2.79 -25.68
C TRP A 32 30.97 1.72 -24.60
N MET A 33 31.20 2.06 -23.33
CA MET A 33 30.97 1.13 -22.21
C MET A 33 29.49 0.76 -22.08
N ARG A 34 28.57 1.71 -22.24
CA ARG A 34 27.12 1.45 -22.24
C ARG A 34 26.70 0.52 -23.37
N LEU A 35 27.19 0.77 -24.59
CA LEU A 35 26.91 -0.08 -25.75
C LEU A 35 27.40 -1.51 -25.51
N ARG A 36 28.63 -1.66 -25.00
CA ARG A 36 29.21 -2.96 -24.64
C ARG A 36 28.42 -3.66 -23.55
N ALA A 37 27.94 -2.94 -22.54
CA ALA A 37 27.08 -3.51 -21.50
C ALA A 37 25.78 -4.07 -22.10
N VAL A 38 25.10 -3.32 -22.98
CA VAL A 38 23.89 -3.80 -23.66
C VAL A 38 24.17 -5.03 -24.52
N TRP A 39 25.22 -5.00 -25.35
CA TRP A 39 25.60 -6.14 -26.18
C TRP A 39 26.04 -7.36 -25.39
N THR A 40 26.65 -7.16 -24.23
CA THR A 40 27.01 -8.26 -23.32
C THR A 40 25.76 -8.88 -22.70
N ALA A 41 24.79 -8.07 -22.26
CA ALA A 41 23.51 -8.57 -21.75
C ALA A 41 22.75 -9.37 -22.80
N CYS A 42 22.69 -8.85 -24.03
CA CYS A 42 22.18 -9.55 -25.21
C CYS A 42 22.85 -10.92 -25.42
N ALA A 43 24.17 -10.99 -25.30
CA ALA A 43 24.95 -12.22 -25.50
C ALA A 43 24.77 -13.28 -24.40
N THR A 44 24.30 -12.88 -23.21
CA THR A 44 24.04 -13.81 -22.10
C THR A 44 22.95 -14.82 -22.44
N ASP A 45 21.87 -14.36 -23.08
CA ASP A 45 20.82 -15.23 -23.58
C ASP A 45 20.27 -14.68 -24.92
N PRO A 46 20.88 -15.08 -26.05
CA PRO A 46 20.53 -14.53 -27.36
C PRO A 46 19.13 -14.94 -27.82
N HIS A 47 18.54 -15.99 -27.23
CA HIS A 47 17.18 -16.43 -27.55
C HIS A 47 16.10 -15.57 -26.88
N HIS A 48 16.47 -14.85 -25.82
CA HIS A 48 15.64 -13.89 -25.13
C HIS A 48 15.93 -12.45 -25.60
N THR A 49 16.05 -12.23 -26.90
CA THR A 49 16.17 -10.87 -27.47
C THR A 49 15.26 -10.68 -28.67
N THR A 50 14.69 -9.47 -28.80
CA THR A 50 13.83 -9.10 -29.93
C THR A 50 14.32 -7.78 -30.52
N PRO A 51 14.72 -7.72 -31.80
CA PRO A 51 14.86 -8.84 -32.74
C PRO A 51 16.03 -9.77 -32.38
N ALA A 52 16.01 -10.99 -32.92
CA ALA A 52 17.14 -11.91 -32.80
C ALA A 52 18.44 -11.27 -33.32
N HIS A 53 19.54 -11.45 -32.60
CA HIS A 53 20.88 -10.97 -32.98
C HIS A 53 21.91 -12.11 -33.02
N GLU A 54 23.11 -11.81 -33.51
CA GLU A 54 24.16 -12.79 -33.75
C GLU A 54 25.33 -12.71 -32.75
N ILE A 55 25.26 -11.78 -31.78
CA ILE A 55 26.26 -11.68 -30.71
C ILE A 55 26.07 -12.84 -29.71
N LEU A 56 27.05 -13.73 -29.62
CA LEU A 56 27.05 -14.89 -28.73
C LEU A 56 28.03 -14.70 -27.56
N TRP A 57 27.79 -15.41 -26.45
CA TRP A 57 28.69 -15.38 -25.29
C TRP A 57 30.16 -15.73 -25.65
N SER A 58 30.38 -16.71 -26.53
CA SER A 58 31.72 -17.09 -27.00
C SER A 58 32.45 -15.96 -27.73
N GLN A 59 31.72 -15.05 -28.37
CA GLN A 59 32.30 -13.88 -29.03
C GLN A 59 32.65 -12.80 -28.00
N VAL A 60 31.81 -12.57 -26.98
CA VAL A 60 32.14 -11.67 -25.86
C VAL A 60 33.44 -12.11 -25.17
N GLN A 61 33.60 -13.42 -24.95
CA GLN A 61 34.84 -14.00 -24.42
C GLN A 61 36.00 -13.82 -25.41
N GLY A 62 35.80 -14.16 -26.69
CA GLY A 62 36.84 -14.04 -27.73
C GLY A 62 37.31 -12.61 -28.01
N TRP A 63 36.44 -11.61 -27.84
CA TRP A 63 36.77 -10.19 -27.96
C TRP A 63 37.43 -9.62 -26.69
N GLY A 64 37.56 -10.40 -25.62
CA GLY A 64 38.24 -9.98 -24.39
C GLY A 64 37.53 -8.86 -23.64
N TRP A 65 36.20 -8.71 -23.80
CA TRP A 65 35.49 -7.56 -23.26
C TRP A 65 35.53 -7.46 -21.73
N GLY A 66 35.51 -8.58 -20.99
CA GLY A 66 35.68 -8.57 -19.54
C GLY A 66 37.05 -7.99 -19.13
N ALA A 67 38.12 -8.59 -19.67
CA ALA A 67 39.50 -8.18 -19.40
C ALA A 67 39.75 -6.70 -19.77
N ASP A 68 39.18 -6.25 -20.89
CA ASP A 68 39.25 -4.87 -21.35
C ASP A 68 38.65 -3.86 -20.38
N ALA A 69 37.50 -4.19 -19.77
CA ALA A 69 36.82 -3.33 -18.82
C ALA A 69 37.58 -3.32 -17.47
N LEU A 70 38.07 -4.48 -17.02
CA LEU A 70 38.95 -4.57 -15.85
C LEU A 70 40.25 -3.77 -16.03
N ALA A 71 40.84 -3.78 -17.23
CA ALA A 71 42.01 -2.97 -17.55
C ALA A 71 41.74 -1.47 -17.39
N LEU A 72 40.58 -0.99 -17.86
CA LEU A 72 40.17 0.41 -17.68
C LEU A 72 40.00 0.79 -16.20
N CYS A 73 39.45 -0.11 -15.37
CA CYS A 73 39.34 0.14 -13.92
C CYS A 73 40.69 0.20 -13.20
N ARG A 74 41.72 -0.50 -13.70
CA ARG A 74 43.08 -0.50 -13.12
C ARG A 74 43.94 0.67 -13.60
N ASP A 75 43.60 1.26 -14.73
CA ASP A 75 44.33 2.39 -15.30
C ASP A 75 44.06 3.66 -14.47
N GLU A 76 45.09 4.14 -13.77
CA GLU A 76 45.03 5.36 -12.97
C GLU A 76 44.67 6.61 -13.79
N GLU A 77 44.99 6.60 -15.09
CA GLU A 77 44.68 7.68 -16.01
C GLU A 77 43.21 7.69 -16.47
N THR A 78 42.45 6.62 -16.21
CA THR A 78 41.01 6.56 -16.53
C THR A 78 40.25 7.60 -15.71
N PRO A 79 39.52 8.54 -16.34
CA PRO A 79 38.78 9.57 -15.61
C PRO A 79 37.72 9.01 -14.65
N ALA A 80 37.57 9.64 -13.48
CA ALA A 80 36.66 9.18 -12.42
C ALA A 80 35.21 9.07 -12.90
N GLU A 81 34.80 9.98 -13.77
CA GLU A 81 33.44 10.06 -14.27
C GLU A 81 33.06 8.87 -15.16
N VAL A 82 34.04 8.17 -15.72
CA VAL A 82 33.83 7.02 -16.63
C VAL A 82 33.67 5.71 -15.85
N LEU A 83 34.26 5.62 -14.64
CA LEU A 83 34.30 4.39 -13.86
C LEU A 83 32.91 3.78 -13.57
N PRO A 84 31.84 4.54 -13.26
CA PRO A 84 30.50 3.97 -13.10
C PRO A 84 30.02 3.18 -14.33
N ASP A 85 30.24 3.70 -15.55
CA ASP A 85 29.85 3.03 -16.78
C ASP A 85 30.70 1.76 -17.04
N VAL A 86 31.97 1.77 -16.61
CA VAL A 86 32.86 0.59 -16.64
C VAL A 86 32.40 -0.46 -15.64
N TRP A 87 32.03 -0.07 -14.41
CA TRP A 87 31.50 -0.98 -13.39
C TRP A 87 30.22 -1.67 -13.86
N VAL A 88 29.32 -0.95 -14.54
CA VAL A 88 28.12 -1.56 -15.16
C VAL A 88 28.52 -2.59 -16.21
N ALA A 89 29.49 -2.29 -17.07
CA ALA A 89 29.95 -3.23 -18.09
C ALA A 89 30.57 -4.50 -17.47
N ILE A 90 31.35 -4.35 -16.40
CA ILE A 90 31.90 -5.49 -15.65
C ILE A 90 30.79 -6.28 -14.97
N ALA A 91 29.82 -5.62 -14.32
CA ALA A 91 28.72 -6.29 -13.64
C ALA A 91 27.89 -7.15 -14.61
N VAL A 92 27.52 -6.61 -15.78
CA VAL A 92 26.79 -7.36 -16.81
C VAL A 92 27.61 -8.54 -17.33
N TRP A 93 28.93 -8.37 -17.49
CA TRP A 93 29.81 -9.48 -17.87
C TRP A 93 29.84 -10.57 -16.79
N LEU A 94 29.93 -10.21 -15.50
CA LEU A 94 29.90 -11.20 -14.41
C LEU A 94 28.55 -11.91 -14.26
N GLU A 95 27.45 -11.20 -14.48
CA GLU A 95 26.10 -11.78 -14.55
C GLU A 95 26.00 -12.78 -15.72
N GLY A 96 26.51 -12.42 -16.90
CA GLY A 96 26.56 -13.33 -18.05
C GLY A 96 27.47 -14.54 -17.82
N ALA A 97 28.61 -14.35 -17.15
CA ALA A 97 29.51 -15.42 -16.75
C ALA A 97 28.86 -16.35 -15.71
N SER A 98 27.94 -15.83 -14.89
CA SER A 98 27.17 -16.64 -13.94
C SER A 98 26.24 -17.65 -14.62
N VAL A 99 25.83 -17.36 -15.87
CA VAL A 99 24.97 -18.24 -16.67
C VAL A 99 25.80 -19.12 -17.61
N ASN A 100 26.76 -18.53 -18.32
CA ASN A 100 27.47 -19.20 -19.41
C ASN A 100 28.91 -19.63 -19.07
N GLY A 101 29.45 -19.14 -17.96
CA GLY A 101 30.79 -19.47 -17.49
C GLY A 101 30.85 -20.82 -16.78
N VAL A 102 32.05 -21.40 -16.71
CA VAL A 102 32.26 -22.68 -16.01
C VAL A 102 31.98 -22.49 -14.52
N LYS A 103 31.19 -23.40 -13.93
CA LYS A 103 30.78 -23.34 -12.51
C LYS A 103 30.15 -21.99 -12.11
N GLY A 104 29.34 -21.39 -12.98
CA GLY A 104 28.72 -20.09 -12.67
C GLY A 104 29.71 -18.93 -12.62
N GLY A 105 30.78 -19.00 -13.39
CA GLY A 105 31.73 -17.90 -13.58
C GLY A 105 32.65 -17.65 -12.38
N GLU A 106 32.94 -18.67 -11.57
CA GLU A 106 33.80 -18.55 -10.38
C GLU A 106 35.17 -17.93 -10.69
N ALA A 107 35.78 -18.30 -11.83
CA ALA A 107 37.09 -17.80 -12.23
C ALA A 107 37.03 -16.32 -12.61
N GLU A 108 36.03 -15.93 -13.39
CA GLU A 108 35.78 -14.54 -13.79
C GLU A 108 35.49 -13.65 -12.59
N LYS A 109 34.68 -14.13 -11.63
CA LYS A 109 34.41 -13.43 -10.36
C LYS A 109 35.66 -13.27 -9.51
N ALA A 110 36.47 -14.32 -9.38
CA ALA A 110 37.73 -14.27 -8.63
C ALA A 110 38.73 -13.28 -9.28
N GLU A 111 38.85 -13.28 -10.60
CA GLU A 111 39.68 -12.32 -11.35
C GLU A 111 39.20 -10.88 -11.14
N ALA A 112 37.90 -10.63 -11.31
CA ALA A 112 37.32 -9.31 -11.10
C ALA A 112 37.50 -8.82 -9.66
N MET A 113 37.27 -9.69 -8.68
CA MET A 113 37.48 -9.37 -7.26
C MET A 113 38.94 -9.00 -6.99
N ALA A 114 39.90 -9.79 -7.49
CA ALA A 114 41.32 -9.48 -7.33
C ALA A 114 41.72 -8.15 -8.00
N ALA A 115 41.10 -7.81 -9.14
CA ALA A 115 41.40 -6.58 -9.87
C ALA A 115 40.77 -5.33 -9.24
N LEU A 116 39.62 -5.46 -8.57
CA LEU A 116 38.82 -4.31 -8.11
C LEU A 116 38.99 -4.00 -6.63
N LYS A 117 39.25 -5.00 -5.79
CA LYS A 117 39.20 -4.88 -4.33
C LYS A 117 39.99 -3.68 -3.79
N THR A 118 41.27 -3.56 -4.16
CA THR A 118 42.13 -2.45 -3.70
C THR A 118 41.59 -1.07 -4.06
N SER A 119 40.98 -0.92 -5.24
CA SER A 119 40.43 0.37 -5.69
C SER A 119 39.19 0.78 -4.88
N PHE A 120 38.40 -0.19 -4.41
CA PHE A 120 37.22 0.04 -3.57
C PHE A 120 37.54 0.16 -2.07
N THR A 121 38.67 -0.37 -1.60
CA THR A 121 39.10 -0.26 -0.19
C THR A 121 39.93 0.98 0.10
N GLU A 122 40.79 1.40 -0.83
CA GLU A 122 41.79 2.47 -0.59
C GLU A 122 41.99 3.41 -1.78
N GLY A 123 41.38 3.13 -2.94
CA GLY A 123 41.63 3.87 -4.19
C GLY A 123 40.50 4.78 -4.65
N LYS A 124 40.60 5.15 -5.93
CA LYS A 124 39.70 6.08 -6.63
C LYS A 124 38.22 5.63 -6.60
N SER A 125 37.96 4.33 -6.65
CA SER A 125 36.58 3.81 -6.61
C SER A 125 35.92 4.10 -5.26
N LYS A 126 36.65 3.95 -4.16
CA LYS A 126 36.19 4.33 -2.82
C LYS A 126 35.83 5.81 -2.74
N GLU A 127 36.72 6.68 -3.23
CA GLU A 127 36.51 8.13 -3.21
C GLU A 127 35.25 8.53 -3.96
N ILE A 128 34.99 7.91 -5.13
CA ILE A 128 33.77 8.15 -5.91
C ILE A 128 32.53 7.74 -5.12
N VAL A 129 32.50 6.54 -4.55
CA VAL A 129 31.35 6.02 -3.79
C VAL A 129 31.10 6.86 -2.53
N GLN A 130 32.16 7.20 -1.78
CA GLN A 130 32.05 8.02 -0.58
C GLN A 130 31.61 9.45 -0.88
N ALA A 131 32.14 10.05 -1.95
CA ALA A 131 31.75 11.40 -2.36
C ALA A 131 30.30 11.45 -2.85
N ALA A 132 29.86 10.46 -3.65
CA ALA A 132 28.47 10.34 -4.07
C ALA A 132 27.52 10.15 -2.87
N THR A 133 27.86 9.24 -1.95
CA THR A 133 27.08 8.99 -0.73
C THR A 133 26.98 10.25 0.13
N SER A 134 28.10 10.97 0.32
CA SER A 134 28.15 12.19 1.13
C SER A 134 27.32 13.33 0.52
N ARG A 135 27.40 13.53 -0.80
CA ARG A 135 26.59 14.54 -1.51
C ARG A 135 25.10 14.24 -1.41
N LEU A 136 24.70 12.98 -1.65
CA LEU A 136 23.31 12.57 -1.49
C LEU A 136 22.82 12.72 -0.05
N MET A 137 23.64 12.34 0.94
CA MET A 137 23.31 12.48 2.36
C MET A 137 23.10 13.94 2.79
N SER A 138 23.97 14.83 2.31
CA SER A 138 23.87 16.27 2.51
C SER A 138 22.58 16.82 1.90
N LEU A 139 22.32 16.46 0.64
CA LEU A 139 21.16 16.93 -0.10
C LEU A 139 19.83 16.52 0.56
N PHE A 140 19.69 15.23 0.90
CA PHE A 140 18.48 14.73 1.57
C PHE A 140 18.44 15.05 3.07
N GLY A 141 19.45 15.76 3.59
CA GLY A 141 19.45 16.32 4.95
C GLY A 141 18.76 17.66 5.08
N SER A 142 18.54 18.37 3.97
CA SER A 142 17.78 19.62 3.96
C SER A 142 16.28 19.34 3.85
N GLU A 143 15.45 20.02 4.65
CA GLU A 143 13.99 19.98 4.50
C GLU A 143 13.51 20.65 3.20
N LYS A 144 14.32 21.53 2.60
CA LYS A 144 14.03 22.21 1.34
C LYS A 144 14.95 21.66 0.26
N LEU A 145 14.38 20.84 -0.63
CA LEU A 145 15.06 20.38 -1.83
C LEU A 145 14.70 21.30 -3.00
N GLU A 146 15.66 22.05 -3.52
CA GLU A 146 15.47 22.82 -4.74
C GLU A 146 15.53 21.89 -5.95
N ILE A 147 14.61 22.05 -6.90
CA ILE A 147 14.54 21.21 -8.12
C ILE A 147 15.83 21.31 -8.94
N GLN A 148 16.51 22.47 -8.91
CA GLN A 148 17.81 22.66 -9.59
C GLN A 148 18.92 21.80 -8.98
N ALA A 149 18.84 21.47 -7.68
CA ALA A 149 19.78 20.56 -7.04
C ALA A 149 19.61 19.09 -7.48
N MET A 150 18.54 18.75 -8.22
CA MET A 150 18.28 17.40 -8.71
C MET A 150 19.16 16.99 -9.92
N GLU A 151 19.85 17.93 -10.58
CA GLU A 151 20.70 17.59 -11.74
C GLU A 151 21.92 16.75 -11.35
N GLY A 152 22.50 16.97 -10.16
CA GLY A 152 23.60 16.17 -9.62
C GLY A 152 23.18 14.82 -9.04
N VAL A 153 21.92 14.69 -8.63
CA VAL A 153 21.39 13.47 -7.96
C VAL A 153 21.51 12.25 -8.84
N ALA A 154 21.19 12.37 -10.12
CA ALA A 154 21.21 11.24 -11.03
C ALA A 154 22.63 10.66 -11.18
N ALA A 155 23.65 11.52 -11.34
CA ALA A 155 25.04 11.06 -11.49
C ALA A 155 25.58 10.38 -10.23
N ASP A 156 25.28 10.93 -9.04
CA ASP A 156 25.69 10.33 -7.77
C ASP A 156 24.96 9.01 -7.51
N ALA A 157 23.66 8.95 -7.81
CA ALA A 157 22.87 7.73 -7.70
C ALA A 157 23.30 6.66 -8.71
N ASP A 158 23.64 7.03 -9.95
CA ASP A 158 24.16 6.12 -10.97
C ASP A 158 25.49 5.51 -10.54
N ALA A 159 26.40 6.31 -9.97
CA ALA A 159 27.68 5.83 -9.46
C ALA A 159 27.50 4.84 -8.31
N LEU A 160 26.64 5.16 -7.34
CA LEU A 160 26.35 4.27 -6.22
C LEU A 160 25.62 2.99 -6.68
N CYS A 161 24.65 3.12 -7.58
CA CYS A 161 23.94 1.98 -8.16
C CYS A 161 24.86 1.05 -8.95
N ALA A 162 25.80 1.60 -9.73
CA ALA A 162 26.79 0.82 -10.46
C ALA A 162 27.71 0.03 -9.53
N ALA A 163 28.17 0.64 -8.43
CA ALA A 163 28.96 -0.03 -7.40
C ALA A 163 28.17 -1.16 -6.71
N LEU A 164 26.91 -0.90 -6.32
CA LEU A 164 26.05 -1.90 -5.68
C LEU A 164 25.75 -3.08 -6.61
N ARG A 165 25.46 -2.82 -7.89
CA ARG A 165 25.23 -3.88 -8.88
C ARG A 165 26.49 -4.71 -9.10
N LEU A 166 27.66 -4.07 -9.21
CA LEU A 166 28.93 -4.76 -9.38
C LEU A 166 29.24 -5.66 -8.19
N ASP A 167 29.01 -5.17 -6.97
CA ASP A 167 29.19 -5.93 -5.75
C ASP A 167 28.24 -7.14 -5.68
N LEU A 168 26.97 -6.95 -6.06
CA LEU A 168 25.99 -8.03 -6.18
C LEU A 168 26.40 -9.08 -7.23
N ALA A 169 26.95 -8.67 -8.37
CA ALA A 169 27.38 -9.56 -9.44
C ALA A 169 28.59 -10.43 -9.05
N LEU A 170 29.37 -10.02 -8.05
CA LEU A 170 30.49 -10.78 -7.50
C LEU A 170 30.04 -11.89 -6.53
N ILE A 171 28.80 -11.85 -6.06
CA ILE A 171 28.26 -12.88 -5.16
C ILE A 171 28.07 -14.20 -5.94
N PRO A 172 28.54 -15.36 -5.41
CA PRO A 172 28.30 -16.67 -6.00
C PRO A 172 26.80 -16.96 -6.17
N THR A 173 26.42 -17.60 -7.27
CA THR A 173 25.03 -17.95 -7.58
C THR A 173 24.57 -19.24 -6.88
N THR A 174 25.49 -20.06 -6.40
CA THR A 174 25.22 -21.32 -5.71
C THR A 174 24.69 -21.06 -4.29
N PHE A 175 23.38 -21.20 -4.12
CA PHE A 175 22.76 -21.36 -2.81
C PHE A 175 23.15 -22.72 -2.24
N GLY A 176 24.18 -22.74 -1.41
CA GLY A 176 24.56 -23.92 -0.63
C GLY A 176 26.06 -23.95 -0.33
N GLY A 177 26.44 -23.53 0.87
CA GLY A 177 27.77 -23.83 1.40
C GLY A 177 28.30 -22.80 2.35
N ASP A 178 28.80 -21.68 1.84
CA ASP A 178 29.52 -20.69 2.63
C ASP A 178 28.74 -19.38 2.72
N GLU A 179 28.40 -19.01 3.94
CA GLU A 179 27.79 -17.73 4.27
C GLU A 179 28.81 -16.61 3.97
N LEU A 180 28.51 -15.77 2.98
CA LEU A 180 29.27 -14.54 2.78
C LEU A 180 28.86 -13.53 3.84
N SER A 181 29.75 -13.34 4.82
CA SER A 181 29.60 -12.35 5.90
C SER A 181 30.10 -10.96 5.49
N GLY A 182 29.64 -10.42 4.35
CA GLY A 182 29.94 -9.04 3.94
C GLY A 182 30.02 -8.79 2.43
N SER A 183 30.20 -7.52 2.07
CA SER A 183 30.40 -7.05 0.69
C SER A 183 31.72 -7.58 0.10
N PRO A 184 31.69 -8.22 -1.08
CA PRO A 184 32.89 -8.59 -1.84
C PRO A 184 33.88 -7.43 -2.05
N LEU A 185 33.37 -6.21 -2.28
CA LEU A 185 34.15 -5.00 -2.51
C LEU A 185 34.36 -4.15 -1.24
N GLU A 186 33.92 -4.62 -0.07
CA GLU A 186 34.03 -3.92 1.21
C GLU A 186 33.38 -2.51 1.19
N LEU A 187 32.22 -2.39 0.53
CA LEU A 187 31.47 -1.13 0.50
C LEU A 187 31.03 -0.69 1.92
N SER A 188 31.03 0.62 2.19
CA SER A 188 30.59 1.18 3.48
C SER A 188 29.07 0.99 3.68
N HIS A 189 28.68 -0.16 4.24
CA HIS A 189 27.27 -0.47 4.43
C HIS A 189 26.55 0.48 5.37
N HIS A 190 27.22 0.96 6.42
CA HIS A 190 26.63 1.88 7.38
C HIS A 190 26.17 3.18 6.71
N ASP A 191 27.02 3.79 5.87
CA ASP A 191 26.71 5.08 5.25
C ASP A 191 25.67 4.93 4.14
N VAL A 192 25.76 3.87 3.34
CA VAL A 192 24.78 3.58 2.29
C VAL A 192 23.42 3.24 2.92
N PHE A 193 23.40 2.50 4.03
CA PHE A 193 22.18 2.20 4.76
C PHE A 193 21.50 3.46 5.32
N ALA A 194 22.27 4.33 5.99
CA ALA A 194 21.77 5.58 6.52
C ALA A 194 21.18 6.46 5.40
N LEU A 195 21.82 6.47 4.22
CA LEU A 195 21.31 7.13 3.02
C LEU A 195 19.99 6.50 2.54
N VAL A 196 19.94 5.18 2.40
CA VAL A 196 18.75 4.44 1.95
C VAL A 196 17.55 4.70 2.85
N GLN A 197 17.72 4.61 4.17
CA GLN A 197 16.65 4.89 5.13
C GLN A 197 16.12 6.33 4.97
N LYS A 198 17.04 7.29 4.87
CA LYS A 198 16.70 8.72 4.73
C LYS A 198 15.96 8.99 3.43
N VAL A 199 16.47 8.45 2.32
CA VAL A 199 15.90 8.64 0.98
C VAL A 199 14.54 7.96 0.85
N ALA A 200 14.39 6.71 1.32
CA ALA A 200 13.14 5.95 1.19
C ALA A 200 11.96 6.65 1.89
N LEU A 201 12.24 7.34 3.00
CA LEU A 201 11.27 8.09 3.81
C LEU A 201 11.13 9.57 3.41
N HIS A 202 11.92 10.06 2.44
CA HIS A 202 11.94 11.47 2.10
C HIS A 202 10.67 11.92 1.36
N ARG A 203 10.15 13.12 1.66
CA ARG A 203 8.90 13.66 1.07
C ARG A 203 8.99 13.97 -0.44
N ILE A 204 10.19 13.90 -1.01
CA ILE A 204 10.42 14.16 -2.44
C ILE A 204 9.60 13.22 -3.32
N TRP A 205 9.39 11.98 -2.88
CA TRP A 205 8.58 11.00 -3.61
C TRP A 205 7.14 11.51 -3.75
N ASP A 206 6.54 11.99 -2.66
CA ASP A 206 5.18 12.52 -2.68
C ASP A 206 5.08 13.81 -3.49
N MET A 207 6.06 14.71 -3.35
CA MET A 207 6.12 15.99 -4.07
C MET A 207 6.13 15.76 -5.59
N VAL A 208 7.00 14.89 -6.09
CA VAL A 208 7.19 14.71 -7.52
C VAL A 208 5.97 14.05 -8.20
N TYR A 209 5.22 13.21 -7.47
CA TYR A 209 4.00 12.60 -7.98
C TYR A 209 2.73 13.45 -7.76
N SER A 210 2.71 14.37 -6.80
CA SER A 210 1.48 15.07 -6.40
C SER A 210 1.48 16.57 -6.70
N ASP A 211 2.63 17.23 -6.71
CA ASP A 211 2.74 18.68 -6.87
C ASP A 211 2.59 19.10 -8.33
N ARG A 212 1.45 19.71 -8.67
CA ARG A 212 1.14 20.15 -10.03
C ARG A 212 2.09 21.22 -10.56
N THR A 213 2.83 21.92 -9.69
CA THR A 213 3.82 22.94 -10.08
C THR A 213 5.14 22.33 -10.55
N ILE A 214 5.42 21.07 -10.19
CA ILE A 214 6.62 20.34 -10.61
C ILE A 214 6.42 19.79 -12.03
N SER A 215 7.50 19.82 -12.82
CA SER A 215 7.54 19.24 -14.17
C SER A 215 6.98 17.80 -14.18
N PRO A 216 6.09 17.44 -15.13
CA PRO A 216 5.54 16.08 -15.24
C PRO A 216 6.57 14.96 -15.40
N TYR A 217 7.83 15.32 -15.71
CA TYR A 217 8.94 14.40 -15.90
C TYR A 217 9.98 14.47 -14.79
N ALA A 218 9.77 15.25 -13.72
CA ALA A 218 10.76 15.38 -12.65
C ALA A 218 11.11 14.04 -11.96
N TYR A 219 10.19 13.09 -11.98
CA TYR A 219 10.39 11.75 -11.41
C TYR A 219 11.47 10.94 -12.15
N THR A 220 11.76 11.25 -13.41
CA THR A 220 12.83 10.56 -14.15
C THR A 220 14.19 10.82 -13.53
N ARG A 221 14.39 11.97 -12.87
CA ARG A 221 15.60 12.31 -12.11
C ARG A 221 15.76 11.48 -10.84
N LEU A 222 14.67 10.90 -10.33
CA LEU A 222 14.68 10.01 -9.17
C LEU A 222 14.80 8.53 -9.56
N ALA A 223 14.78 8.19 -10.85
CA ALA A 223 14.80 6.80 -11.29
C ALA A 223 16.09 6.08 -10.88
N SER A 224 17.25 6.71 -11.08
CA SER A 224 18.55 6.19 -10.64
C SER A 224 18.61 6.01 -9.11
N LEU A 225 17.99 6.93 -8.37
CA LEU A 225 17.93 6.86 -6.92
C LEU A 225 17.05 5.69 -6.46
N ALA A 226 15.88 5.51 -7.07
CA ALA A 226 15.01 4.36 -6.80
C ALA A 226 15.69 3.04 -7.14
N LEU A 227 16.41 2.98 -8.26
CA LEU A 227 17.18 1.81 -8.67
C LEU A 227 18.27 1.48 -7.64
N CYS A 228 18.97 2.49 -7.14
CA CYS A 228 19.93 2.34 -6.05
C CYS A 228 19.29 1.73 -4.78
N LEU A 229 18.09 2.18 -4.40
CA LEU A 229 17.35 1.58 -3.28
C LEU A 229 17.08 0.09 -3.52
N GLY A 230 16.65 -0.26 -4.74
CA GLY A 230 16.37 -1.64 -5.14
C GLY A 230 17.60 -2.54 -5.07
N TYR A 231 18.73 -2.12 -5.66
CA TYR A 231 19.97 -2.90 -5.61
C TYR A 231 20.54 -3.03 -4.20
N TYR A 232 20.51 -1.96 -3.40
CA TYR A 232 20.95 -2.03 -2.01
C TYR A 232 20.15 -3.07 -1.23
N LEU A 233 18.81 -3.06 -1.38
CA LEU A 233 17.95 -3.97 -0.65
C LEU A 233 18.23 -5.44 -1.02
N VAL A 234 18.37 -5.75 -2.31
CA VAL A 234 18.73 -7.10 -2.77
C VAL A 234 20.12 -7.49 -2.25
N LEU A 235 21.10 -6.59 -2.36
CA LEU A 235 22.46 -6.84 -1.86
C LEU A 235 22.42 -7.15 -0.36
N ALA A 236 21.79 -6.29 0.44
CA ALA A 236 21.70 -6.41 1.89
C ALA A 236 21.08 -7.73 2.35
N TRP A 237 20.11 -8.26 1.59
CA TRP A 237 19.56 -9.60 1.82
C TRP A 237 20.59 -10.69 1.56
N ARG A 238 21.27 -10.65 0.41
CA ARG A 238 22.22 -11.69 -0.02
C ARG A 238 23.43 -11.84 0.89
N ILE A 239 23.90 -10.74 1.47
CA ILE A 239 25.05 -10.72 2.39
C ILE A 239 24.63 -10.63 3.87
N LYS A 240 23.33 -10.78 4.16
CA LYS A 240 22.75 -10.83 5.53
C LYS A 240 23.18 -9.67 6.44
N ILE A 241 23.23 -8.45 5.93
CA ILE A 241 23.66 -7.27 6.71
C ILE A 241 22.52 -6.61 7.47
N LEU A 242 21.28 -6.78 7.00
CA LEU A 242 20.10 -6.27 7.69
C LEU A 242 19.38 -7.41 8.42
N GLU A 243 18.82 -7.08 9.58
CA GLU A 243 17.87 -7.95 10.26
C GLU A 243 16.62 -8.15 9.39
N SER A 244 16.01 -9.33 9.47
CA SER A 244 14.86 -9.70 8.62
C SER A 244 13.69 -8.72 8.73
N GLU A 245 13.42 -8.21 9.94
CA GLU A 245 12.32 -7.25 10.16
C GLU A 245 12.61 -5.87 9.54
N GLU A 246 13.85 -5.38 9.67
CA GLU A 246 14.28 -4.10 9.09
C GLU A 246 14.31 -4.16 7.55
N TRP A 247 14.80 -5.28 7.01
CA TRP A 247 14.75 -5.55 5.58
C TRP A 247 13.30 -5.57 5.07
N LEU A 248 12.41 -6.29 5.75
CA LEU A 248 10.99 -6.40 5.39
C LEU A 248 10.31 -5.02 5.39
N LYS A 249 10.58 -4.20 6.41
CA LYS A 249 10.09 -2.83 6.48
C LYS A 249 10.56 -2.00 5.27
N LEU A 250 11.86 -2.04 4.95
CA LEU A 250 12.39 -1.31 3.80
C LEU A 250 11.83 -1.82 2.47
N ALA A 251 11.63 -3.13 2.31
CA ALA A 251 11.03 -3.72 1.12
C ALA A 251 9.64 -3.15 0.82
N PHE A 252 8.75 -3.11 1.82
CA PHE A 252 7.41 -2.54 1.64
C PHE A 252 7.42 -1.05 1.26
N ILE A 253 8.40 -0.30 1.76
CA ILE A 253 8.55 1.13 1.48
C ILE A 253 9.13 1.33 0.08
N ILE A 254 10.22 0.65 -0.25
CA ILE A 254 10.96 0.80 -1.51
C ILE A 254 10.09 0.41 -2.71
N LEU A 255 9.24 -0.62 -2.61
CA LEU A 255 8.31 -0.99 -3.69
C LEU A 255 7.39 0.16 -4.12
N GLN A 256 7.03 1.06 -3.20
CA GLN A 256 6.24 2.26 -3.48
C GLN A 256 7.06 3.41 -4.08
N ARG A 257 8.37 3.24 -4.24
CA ARG A 257 9.33 4.23 -4.79
C ARG A 257 9.88 3.83 -6.14
N LEU A 258 9.92 2.53 -6.45
CA LEU A 258 10.45 2.01 -7.71
C LEU A 258 9.59 2.43 -8.91
N PRO A 259 10.12 3.18 -9.90
CA PRO A 259 9.39 3.48 -11.12
C PRO A 259 9.40 2.28 -12.10
N PRO A 260 8.63 2.33 -13.21
CA PRO A 260 8.53 1.22 -14.17
C PRO A 260 9.86 0.63 -14.68
N PRO A 261 10.93 1.42 -14.94
CA PRO A 261 12.24 0.85 -15.32
C PRO A 261 12.90 -0.04 -14.26
N CYS A 262 12.42 -0.03 -13.02
CA CYS A 262 12.94 -0.83 -11.90
C CYS A 262 12.11 -2.11 -11.67
N ALA A 263 11.30 -2.53 -12.64
CA ALA A 263 10.39 -3.66 -12.47
C ALA A 263 11.07 -4.98 -12.14
N GLU A 264 12.29 -5.22 -12.63
CA GLU A 264 13.04 -6.43 -12.27
C GLU A 264 13.48 -6.44 -10.81
N ASN A 265 13.97 -5.30 -10.30
CA ASN A 265 14.29 -5.14 -8.88
C ASN A 265 13.02 -5.33 -8.03
N ALA A 266 11.90 -4.73 -8.44
CA ALA A 266 10.63 -4.91 -7.75
C ALA A 266 10.21 -6.39 -7.71
N ALA A 267 10.27 -7.09 -8.84
CA ALA A 267 9.96 -8.51 -8.94
C ALA A 267 10.89 -9.37 -8.07
N GLN A 268 12.18 -9.01 -8.00
CA GLN A 268 13.15 -9.71 -7.14
C GLN A 268 12.84 -9.51 -5.66
N ILE A 269 12.51 -8.28 -5.25
CA ILE A 269 12.10 -7.96 -3.88
C ILE A 269 10.83 -8.75 -3.50
N ILE A 270 9.84 -8.80 -4.39
CA ILE A 270 8.63 -9.62 -4.16
C ILE A 270 8.99 -11.10 -3.96
N ARG A 271 9.86 -11.68 -4.78
CA ARG A 271 10.28 -13.07 -4.59
C ARG A 271 10.98 -13.30 -3.23
N GLU A 272 11.78 -12.35 -2.78
CA GLU A 272 12.52 -12.44 -1.51
C GLU A 272 11.61 -12.24 -0.30
N LEU A 273 10.53 -11.44 -0.41
CA LEU A 273 9.57 -11.17 0.68
C LEU A 273 8.99 -12.44 1.30
N GLY A 274 8.57 -13.42 0.50
CA GLY A 274 8.01 -14.67 1.00
C GLY A 274 9.01 -15.42 1.88
N VAL A 275 10.27 -15.49 1.45
CA VAL A 275 11.35 -16.13 2.22
C VAL A 275 11.65 -15.35 3.50
N VAL A 276 11.74 -14.01 3.45
CA VAL A 276 12.07 -13.21 4.64
C VAL A 276 10.97 -13.30 5.70
N GLY A 277 9.70 -13.27 5.27
CA GLY A 277 8.54 -13.31 6.16
C GLY A 277 8.49 -14.53 7.07
N THR A 278 9.05 -15.68 6.65
CA THR A 278 9.08 -16.89 7.46
C THR A 278 10.14 -16.88 8.57
N HIS A 279 11.08 -15.94 8.54
CA HIS A 279 12.21 -15.88 9.49
C HIS A 279 12.00 -14.86 10.61
N ILE A 280 10.88 -14.11 10.62
CA ILE A 280 10.64 -13.03 11.56
C ILE A 280 9.83 -13.55 12.77
N PRO A 281 10.40 -13.55 13.99
CA PRO A 281 9.72 -14.11 15.16
C PRO A 281 8.39 -13.43 15.50
N SER A 282 8.29 -12.12 15.31
CA SER A 282 7.08 -11.34 15.56
C SER A 282 5.93 -11.70 14.61
N LEU A 283 6.22 -12.35 13.48
CA LEU A 283 5.26 -12.80 12.48
C LEU A 283 4.96 -14.31 12.56
N ASN A 284 5.45 -15.02 13.59
CA ASN A 284 5.25 -16.47 13.73
C ASN A 284 3.78 -16.92 13.67
N HIS A 285 2.86 -16.06 14.11
CA HIS A 285 1.42 -16.32 14.09
C HIS A 285 0.79 -16.30 12.68
N ILE A 286 1.51 -15.78 11.67
CA ILE A 286 1.07 -15.71 10.26
C ILE A 286 2.09 -16.33 9.29
N SER A 287 3.25 -16.76 9.76
CA SER A 287 4.37 -17.20 8.92
C SER A 287 4.05 -18.48 8.13
N GLU A 288 3.12 -19.31 8.61
CA GLU A 288 2.65 -20.50 7.88
C GLU A 288 2.04 -20.14 6.52
N HIS A 289 1.37 -18.99 6.43
CA HIS A 289 0.79 -18.47 5.20
C HIS A 289 1.78 -17.70 4.32
N LEU A 290 3.02 -17.54 4.76
CA LEU A 290 4.09 -16.92 3.97
C LEU A 290 5.15 -17.94 3.52
N ARG A 291 4.95 -19.23 3.82
CA ARG A 291 5.82 -20.32 3.36
C ARG A 291 5.83 -20.41 1.83
N PRO A 292 6.89 -21.01 1.23
CA PRO A 292 7.04 -21.08 -0.23
C PRO A 292 5.78 -21.50 -0.99
N ASN A 293 5.12 -22.60 -0.60
CA ASN A 293 3.91 -23.06 -1.29
C ASN A 293 2.78 -22.01 -1.30
N SER A 294 2.52 -21.38 -0.15
CA SER A 294 1.49 -20.33 -0.02
C SER A 294 1.91 -19.06 -0.77
N TRP A 295 3.20 -18.73 -0.76
CA TRP A 295 3.74 -17.59 -1.49
C TRP A 295 3.66 -17.77 -3.00
N ASP A 296 3.93 -18.98 -3.49
CA ASP A 296 3.85 -19.34 -4.91
C ASP A 296 2.40 -19.25 -5.43
N ALA A 297 1.40 -19.46 -4.56
CA ALA A 297 0.00 -19.21 -4.88
C ALA A 297 -0.25 -17.73 -5.23
N LEU A 298 0.38 -16.82 -4.49
CA LEU A 298 0.16 -15.37 -4.58
C LEU A 298 1.05 -14.66 -5.60
N LEU A 299 2.24 -15.21 -5.84
CA LEU A 299 3.30 -14.59 -6.63
C LEU A 299 2.86 -14.16 -8.05
N PRO A 300 2.10 -14.95 -8.83
CA PRO A 300 1.66 -14.54 -10.17
C PRO A 300 0.84 -13.25 -10.17
N PHE A 301 -0.02 -13.06 -9.16
CA PHE A 301 -0.85 -11.87 -9.02
C PHE A 301 0.01 -10.63 -8.73
N LEU A 302 0.90 -10.73 -7.74
CA LEU A 302 1.79 -9.62 -7.36
C LEU A 302 2.72 -9.22 -8.50
N LEU A 303 3.30 -10.19 -9.21
CA LEU A 303 4.19 -9.89 -10.34
C LEU A 303 3.45 -9.26 -11.51
N HIS A 304 2.21 -9.68 -11.78
CA HIS A 304 1.35 -9.03 -12.77
C HIS A 304 1.05 -7.58 -12.38
N ASP A 305 0.71 -7.30 -11.12
CA ASP A 305 0.40 -5.94 -10.68
C ASP A 305 1.58 -4.97 -10.79
N LEU A 306 2.83 -5.47 -10.75
CA LEU A 306 4.01 -4.66 -11.01
C LEU A 306 4.20 -4.30 -12.49
N GLN A 307 3.67 -5.11 -13.40
CA GLN A 307 3.77 -4.95 -14.87
C GLN A 307 2.49 -5.47 -15.56
N PRO A 308 1.35 -4.77 -15.43
CA PRO A 308 0.04 -5.32 -15.78
C PRO A 308 -0.20 -5.41 -17.30
N ASP A 309 0.51 -4.60 -18.09
CA ASP A 309 0.36 -4.54 -19.54
C ASP A 309 1.68 -4.89 -20.24
N ALA A 310 1.67 -6.00 -20.98
CA ALA A 310 2.82 -6.48 -21.75
C ALA A 310 3.22 -5.53 -22.90
N GLU A 311 2.29 -4.71 -23.40
CA GLU A 311 2.55 -3.75 -24.46
C GLU A 311 3.14 -2.42 -23.95
N GLN A 312 3.17 -2.23 -22.62
CA GLN A 312 3.64 -0.99 -21.98
C GLN A 312 4.85 -1.19 -21.07
N ILE A 313 5.59 -2.28 -21.25
CA ILE A 313 6.81 -2.55 -20.46
C ILE A 313 7.90 -1.53 -20.83
N VAL A 314 8.26 -0.69 -19.86
CA VAL A 314 9.32 0.31 -19.99
C VAL A 314 10.68 -0.35 -19.86
N SER A 315 11.58 -0.02 -20.79
CA SER A 315 12.98 -0.46 -20.76
C SER A 315 13.66 -0.11 -19.45
N PRO A 316 14.48 -1.01 -18.88
CA PRO A 316 15.21 -0.73 -17.66
C PRO A 316 16.29 0.31 -17.93
N MET A 317 16.74 0.99 -16.87
CA MET A 317 17.89 1.89 -16.92
C MET A 317 19.21 1.12 -17.07
N LEU A 318 19.23 -0.12 -16.59
CA LEU A 318 20.37 -1.02 -16.60
C LEU A 318 19.99 -2.30 -17.34
N PRO A 319 20.74 -2.73 -18.37
CA PRO A 319 20.32 -3.82 -19.24
C PRO A 319 20.44 -5.17 -18.52
N SER A 320 19.48 -6.05 -18.78
CA SER A 320 19.48 -7.48 -18.45
C SER A 320 18.82 -8.25 -19.60
N PRO A 321 19.08 -9.57 -19.75
CA PRO A 321 18.49 -10.35 -20.84
C PRO A 321 16.96 -10.34 -20.79
N THR A 322 16.39 -10.62 -19.61
CA THR A 322 14.94 -10.70 -19.40
C THR A 322 14.24 -9.39 -19.71
N ALA A 323 14.76 -8.26 -19.21
CA ALA A 323 14.15 -6.97 -19.47
C ALA A 323 14.26 -6.54 -20.94
N LEU A 324 15.40 -6.77 -21.59
CA LEU A 324 15.56 -6.44 -23.01
C LEU A 324 14.57 -7.24 -23.88
N SER A 325 14.31 -8.50 -23.54
CA SER A 325 13.34 -9.35 -24.25
C SER A 325 11.90 -8.83 -24.17
N ARG A 326 11.53 -8.23 -23.03
CA ARG A 326 10.16 -7.82 -22.69
C ARG A 326 9.88 -6.35 -22.92
N SER A 327 10.90 -5.54 -23.14
CA SER A 327 10.77 -4.08 -23.28
C SER A 327 9.95 -3.71 -24.51
N ALA A 328 8.83 -3.01 -24.31
CA ALA A 328 7.98 -2.51 -25.38
C ALA A 328 8.26 -1.04 -25.72
N THR A 329 8.81 -0.27 -24.78
CA THR A 329 9.09 1.16 -24.98
C THR A 329 10.34 1.63 -24.24
N GLN A 330 11.06 2.60 -24.82
CA GLN A 330 12.14 3.34 -24.15
C GLN A 330 11.65 4.68 -23.59
N ILE A 331 10.36 5.00 -23.78
CA ILE A 331 9.77 6.27 -23.36
C ILE A 331 9.21 6.11 -21.95
N MET A 332 9.69 6.99 -21.07
CA MET A 332 9.18 7.11 -19.71
C MET A 332 7.73 7.63 -19.70
N PRO A 333 6.82 7.04 -18.92
CA PRO A 333 5.42 7.48 -18.88
C PRO A 333 5.27 8.91 -18.35
N SER A 334 4.20 9.60 -18.75
CA SER A 334 3.87 10.88 -18.12
C SER A 334 3.37 10.67 -16.69
N ARG A 335 3.51 11.66 -15.81
CA ARG A 335 2.98 11.61 -14.43
C ARG A 335 1.50 11.18 -14.36
N PRO A 336 0.56 11.69 -15.18
CA PRO A 336 -0.84 11.21 -15.16
C PRO A 336 -0.97 9.71 -15.42
N ASN A 337 -0.18 9.16 -16.35
CA ASN A 337 -0.20 7.73 -16.65
C ASN A 337 0.35 6.90 -15.47
N LEU A 338 1.37 7.41 -14.77
CA LEU A 338 1.87 6.78 -13.55
C LEU A 338 0.86 6.82 -12.39
N ILE A 339 0.19 7.96 -12.20
CA ILE A 339 -0.86 8.10 -11.17
C ILE A 339 -2.03 7.14 -11.47
N SER A 340 -2.38 6.95 -12.74
CA SER A 340 -3.40 5.98 -13.15
C SER A 340 -2.99 4.52 -12.95
N LYS A 341 -1.75 4.24 -12.53
CA LYS A 341 -1.18 2.91 -12.26
C LYS A 341 -1.23 1.94 -13.44
N ARG A 342 -1.37 2.44 -14.67
CA ARG A 342 -1.31 1.64 -15.92
C ARG A 342 -0.01 0.87 -16.09
N PHE A 343 1.08 1.36 -15.52
CA PHE A 343 2.40 0.75 -15.60
C PHE A 343 2.73 -0.12 -14.37
N GLY A 344 1.79 -0.31 -13.43
CA GLY A 344 1.98 -1.04 -12.17
C GLY A 344 2.81 -0.29 -11.14
N LEU A 345 4.01 0.13 -11.53
CA LEU A 345 4.99 0.83 -10.70
C LEU A 345 4.90 2.37 -10.80
N PRO A 346 5.19 3.12 -9.71
CA PRO A 346 5.46 2.63 -8.35
C PRO A 346 4.27 1.91 -7.72
N ALA A 347 4.53 0.93 -6.84
CA ALA A 347 3.47 0.13 -6.25
C ALA A 347 2.44 1.03 -5.54
N ARG A 348 1.17 0.62 -5.56
CA ARG A 348 0.10 1.31 -4.83
C ARG A 348 0.28 1.14 -3.32
N THR A 349 -0.28 2.03 -2.51
CA THR A 349 -0.24 1.85 -1.04
C THR A 349 -0.86 0.52 -0.62
N ASP A 350 -1.96 0.14 -1.28
CA ASP A 350 -2.74 -1.08 -1.10
C ASP A 350 -2.30 -2.25 -2.00
N TRP A 351 -1.04 -2.25 -2.46
CA TRP A 351 -0.54 -3.29 -3.36
C TRP A 351 -0.66 -4.72 -2.78
N THR A 352 -0.52 -4.89 -1.46
CA THR A 352 -0.62 -6.20 -0.81
C THR A 352 -2.02 -6.80 -0.88
N MET A 353 -3.05 -5.99 -1.18
CA MET A 353 -4.45 -6.39 -1.26
C MET A 353 -4.99 -6.44 -2.71
N GLN A 354 -4.14 -6.24 -3.73
CA GLN A 354 -4.57 -6.33 -5.13
C GLN A 354 -4.96 -7.73 -5.60
N PRO A 355 -4.39 -8.83 -5.09
CA PRO A 355 -4.83 -10.17 -5.48
C PRO A 355 -6.35 -10.40 -5.30
N LEU A 356 -6.97 -9.76 -4.30
CA LEU A 356 -8.44 -9.78 -4.12
C LEU A 356 -9.21 -9.19 -5.31
N ASN A 357 -8.66 -8.20 -6.00
CA ASN A 357 -9.30 -7.63 -7.20
C ASN A 357 -9.30 -8.60 -8.37
N HIS A 358 -8.24 -9.41 -8.49
CA HIS A 358 -8.17 -10.47 -9.49
C HIS A 358 -9.16 -11.58 -9.17
N LEU A 359 -9.30 -11.98 -7.89
CA LEU A 359 -10.28 -12.97 -7.45
C LEU A 359 -11.72 -12.54 -7.75
N LEU A 360 -12.11 -11.32 -7.36
CA LEU A 360 -13.43 -10.73 -7.65
C LEU A 360 -13.77 -10.67 -9.15
N ARG A 361 -12.75 -10.79 -10.00
CA ARG A 361 -12.85 -10.69 -11.46
C ARG A 361 -12.20 -11.88 -12.14
N SER A 362 -12.22 -13.05 -11.50
CA SER A 362 -11.52 -14.24 -11.98
C SER A 362 -11.86 -14.57 -13.44
N GLY A 363 -13.13 -14.39 -13.85
CA GLY A 363 -13.59 -14.62 -15.22
C GLY A 363 -13.02 -13.67 -16.29
N VAL A 364 -12.52 -12.48 -15.93
CA VAL A 364 -11.97 -11.50 -16.89
C VAL A 364 -10.51 -11.13 -16.61
N SER A 365 -9.99 -11.51 -15.44
CA SER A 365 -8.63 -11.18 -15.01
C SER A 365 -7.59 -11.87 -15.93
N PRO A 366 -6.64 -11.10 -16.48
CA PRO A 366 -5.61 -11.66 -17.36
C PRO A 366 -4.66 -12.62 -16.62
N VAL A 367 -4.48 -12.45 -15.31
CA VAL A 367 -3.61 -13.30 -14.48
C VAL A 367 -4.03 -14.76 -14.54
N PHE A 368 -5.33 -15.04 -14.42
CA PHE A 368 -5.87 -16.39 -14.46
C PHE A 368 -5.64 -17.10 -15.79
N LYS A 369 -5.45 -16.35 -16.88
CA LYS A 369 -5.13 -16.89 -18.20
C LYS A 369 -3.63 -17.16 -18.39
N ALA A 370 -2.80 -16.66 -17.49
CA ALA A 370 -1.35 -16.69 -17.56
C ALA A 370 -0.70 -17.34 -16.32
N LEU A 371 -1.47 -18.12 -15.56
CA LEU A 371 -0.95 -18.87 -14.42
C LEU A 371 0.08 -19.92 -14.87
N PRO A 372 1.12 -20.19 -14.07
CA PRO A 372 2.12 -21.20 -14.40
C PRO A 372 1.55 -22.61 -14.57
N GLU A 373 2.18 -23.41 -15.44
CA GLU A 373 1.89 -24.85 -15.55
C GLU A 373 2.21 -25.53 -14.21
N GLY A 374 1.17 -25.97 -13.48
CA GLY A 374 1.30 -26.57 -12.15
C GLY A 374 0.79 -25.70 -11.00
N TRP A 375 0.27 -24.50 -11.26
CA TRP A 375 -0.46 -23.74 -10.24
C TRP A 375 -1.78 -24.46 -9.90
N ASP A 376 -1.92 -24.92 -8.66
CA ASP A 376 -3.04 -25.74 -8.17
C ASP A 376 -3.68 -25.19 -6.89
N SER A 377 -3.34 -23.95 -6.50
CA SER A 377 -3.84 -23.32 -5.29
C SER A 377 -5.32 -22.97 -5.39
N ASP A 378 -6.02 -23.00 -4.26
CA ASP A 378 -7.42 -22.59 -4.21
C ASP A 378 -7.56 -21.09 -3.89
N GLU A 379 -8.81 -20.59 -3.95
CA GLU A 379 -9.11 -19.20 -3.65
C GLU A 379 -8.84 -18.85 -2.17
N VAL A 380 -9.04 -19.79 -1.26
CA VAL A 380 -8.82 -19.60 0.18
C VAL A 380 -7.33 -19.38 0.46
N ASP A 381 -6.44 -20.12 -0.20
CA ASP A 381 -4.99 -19.98 -0.09
C ASP A 381 -4.52 -18.61 -0.55
N VAL A 382 -5.07 -18.10 -1.67
CA VAL A 382 -4.77 -16.75 -2.15
C VAL A 382 -5.25 -15.70 -1.13
N VAL A 383 -6.46 -15.84 -0.57
CA VAL A 383 -7.00 -14.90 0.42
C VAL A 383 -6.20 -14.94 1.73
N ARG A 384 -5.89 -16.11 2.29
CA ARG A 384 -5.08 -16.26 3.51
C ARG A 384 -3.71 -15.63 3.37
N THR A 385 -3.03 -15.89 2.25
CA THR A 385 -1.69 -15.35 1.96
C THR A 385 -1.75 -13.83 1.77
N THR A 386 -2.78 -13.33 1.05
CA THR A 386 -3.03 -11.89 0.86
C THR A 386 -3.22 -11.14 2.17
N LEU A 387 -4.08 -11.67 3.06
CA LEU A 387 -4.35 -11.06 4.35
C LEU A 387 -3.14 -11.15 5.28
N SER A 388 -2.40 -12.26 5.26
CA SER A 388 -1.18 -12.45 6.04
C SER A 388 -0.08 -11.49 5.63
N LEU A 389 0.18 -11.32 4.33
CA LEU A 389 1.09 -10.32 3.80
C LEU A 389 0.71 -8.90 4.24
N THR A 390 -0.59 -8.58 4.22
CA THR A 390 -1.06 -7.27 4.66
C THR A 390 -0.93 -7.08 6.19
N CYS A 391 -1.18 -8.11 6.99
CA CYS A 391 -0.94 -8.10 8.43
C CYS A 391 0.54 -7.86 8.76
N ALA A 392 1.45 -8.56 8.06
CA ALA A 392 2.90 -8.38 8.18
C ALA A 392 3.31 -6.94 7.87
N ARG A 393 2.82 -6.38 6.75
CA ARG A 393 3.06 -4.98 6.37
C ARG A 393 2.62 -4.00 7.46
N GLU A 394 1.39 -4.12 7.95
CA GLU A 394 0.86 -3.25 9.00
C GLU A 394 1.48 -3.51 10.38
N HIS A 395 2.24 -4.59 10.55
CA HIS A 395 3.02 -4.83 11.77
C HIS A 395 4.35 -4.08 11.71
N VAL A 396 5.09 -4.16 10.59
CA VAL A 396 6.44 -3.58 10.47
C VAL A 396 6.46 -2.10 10.10
N ILE A 397 5.43 -1.59 9.40
CA ILE A 397 5.32 -0.16 9.07
C ILE A 397 4.60 0.58 10.21
N LEU A 398 5.37 1.02 11.21
CA LEU A 398 4.82 1.76 12.35
C LEU A 398 4.73 3.28 12.11
N SER A 399 5.51 3.84 11.18
CA SER A 399 5.53 5.28 10.81
C SER A 399 6.43 5.50 9.58
N PRO A 400 6.23 6.56 8.76
CA PRO A 400 5.23 7.64 8.82
C PRO A 400 3.82 7.31 8.23
N PRO A 401 2.80 8.17 8.48
CA PRO A 401 1.39 7.92 8.10
C PRO A 401 1.13 7.68 6.61
N GLY A 402 1.87 8.36 5.73
CA GLY A 402 1.67 8.24 4.27
C GLY A 402 2.10 6.89 3.66
N LEU A 403 2.66 5.99 4.46
CA LEU A 403 3.09 4.66 4.05
C LEU A 403 2.18 3.53 4.54
N ARG A 404 1.30 3.81 5.52
CA ARG A 404 0.36 2.81 6.06
C ARG A 404 -0.90 2.75 5.21
N LEU A 405 -1.62 1.63 5.29
CA LEU A 405 -2.97 1.59 4.75
C LEU A 405 -3.86 2.54 5.56
N SER A 406 -4.67 3.32 4.85
CA SER A 406 -5.74 4.09 5.48
C SER A 406 -6.82 3.16 6.05
N GLY A 407 -7.61 3.68 6.99
CA GLY A 407 -8.76 2.96 7.53
C GLY A 407 -9.72 2.49 6.44
N ALA A 408 -9.97 3.34 5.45
CA ALA A 408 -10.81 3.00 4.30
C ALA A 408 -10.21 1.89 3.42
N GLU A 409 -8.91 1.88 3.17
CA GLU A 409 -8.27 0.79 2.40
C GLU A 409 -8.35 -0.55 3.13
N ILE A 410 -8.18 -0.56 4.46
CA ILE A 410 -8.32 -1.77 5.28
C ILE A 410 -9.77 -2.27 5.26
N VAL A 411 -10.74 -1.37 5.51
CA VAL A 411 -12.17 -1.71 5.50
C VAL A 411 -12.59 -2.21 4.13
N PHE A 412 -12.22 -1.52 3.05
CA PHE A 412 -12.55 -1.92 1.69
C PHE A 412 -11.86 -3.23 1.29
N GLY A 413 -10.63 -3.47 1.74
CA GLY A 413 -9.96 -4.77 1.61
C GLY A 413 -10.79 -5.90 2.23
N CYS A 414 -11.29 -5.70 3.45
CA CYS A 414 -12.15 -6.68 4.12
C CYS A 414 -13.51 -6.84 3.42
N MET A 415 -14.13 -5.75 2.93
CA MET A 415 -15.36 -5.81 2.13
C MET A 415 -15.20 -6.70 0.89
N ARG A 416 -14.05 -6.61 0.22
CA ARG A 416 -13.74 -7.42 -0.97
C ARG A 416 -13.68 -8.91 -0.67
N VAL A 417 -13.24 -9.34 0.51
CA VAL A 417 -13.23 -10.75 0.91
C VAL A 417 -14.66 -11.31 0.98
N PHE A 418 -15.59 -10.58 1.59
CA PHE A 418 -16.99 -11.02 1.62
C PHE A 418 -17.61 -11.04 0.22
N MET A 419 -17.26 -10.06 -0.63
CA MET A 419 -17.79 -9.98 -1.99
C MET A 419 -17.31 -11.08 -2.93
N LEU A 420 -16.36 -11.95 -2.54
CA LEU A 420 -15.99 -13.14 -3.31
C LEU A 420 -17.16 -14.13 -3.44
N GLU A 421 -18.07 -14.14 -2.46
CA GLU A 421 -19.27 -14.99 -2.46
C GLU A 421 -20.42 -14.41 -3.32
N HIS A 422 -20.28 -13.17 -3.78
CA HIS A 422 -21.34 -12.50 -4.53
C HIS A 422 -21.55 -13.17 -5.89
N GLY A 423 -22.73 -13.77 -6.08
CA GLY A 423 -23.12 -14.42 -7.33
C GLY A 423 -22.69 -15.88 -7.47
N GLN A 424 -22.17 -16.50 -6.40
CA GLN A 424 -21.84 -17.93 -6.37
C GLN A 424 -23.10 -18.79 -6.10
N PRO A 425 -23.20 -20.01 -6.65
CA PRO A 425 -24.26 -20.95 -6.30
C PRO A 425 -24.11 -21.43 -4.85
N HIS A 426 -25.19 -21.35 -4.06
CA HIS A 426 -25.18 -21.51 -2.60
C HIS A 426 -25.32 -22.96 -2.12
N ASP A 427 -24.73 -23.92 -2.84
CA ASP A 427 -25.07 -25.33 -2.64
C ASP A 427 -24.40 -26.00 -1.42
N ASP A 428 -23.35 -25.40 -0.80
CA ASP A 428 -22.80 -25.86 0.49
C ASP A 428 -22.17 -24.71 1.32
N SER A 429 -22.70 -24.45 2.51
CA SER A 429 -22.23 -23.37 3.41
C SER A 429 -20.83 -23.59 4.03
N SER A 430 -20.23 -24.78 3.82
CA SER A 430 -18.92 -25.16 4.37
C SER A 430 -17.74 -24.70 3.52
N SER A 431 -17.97 -24.12 2.34
CA SER A 431 -16.92 -23.63 1.43
C SER A 431 -16.79 -22.11 1.38
N GLU A 432 -17.59 -21.36 2.13
CA GLU A 432 -17.54 -19.88 2.14
C GLU A 432 -16.21 -19.39 2.73
N ILE A 433 -15.47 -18.58 1.97
CA ILE A 433 -14.10 -18.15 2.27
C ILE A 433 -14.06 -17.34 3.56
N PHE A 434 -15.05 -16.48 3.79
CA PHE A 434 -15.09 -15.64 4.98
C PHE A 434 -15.38 -16.40 6.29
N ARG A 435 -15.85 -17.66 6.20
CA ARG A 435 -16.02 -18.54 7.36
C ARG A 435 -14.75 -19.28 7.75
N ASP A 436 -13.72 -19.24 6.89
CA ASP A 436 -12.43 -19.79 7.25
C ASP A 436 -11.88 -19.09 8.51
N ILE A 437 -11.48 -19.90 9.50
CA ILE A 437 -11.09 -19.41 10.83
C ILE A 437 -9.88 -18.47 10.73
N GLN A 438 -8.94 -18.77 9.82
CA GLN A 438 -7.74 -17.96 9.65
C GLN A 438 -8.07 -16.67 8.91
N VAL A 439 -8.89 -16.73 7.86
CA VAL A 439 -9.39 -15.54 7.15
C VAL A 439 -10.12 -14.59 8.09
N ASP A 440 -11.07 -15.08 8.90
CA ASP A 440 -11.79 -14.25 9.89
C ASP A 440 -10.84 -13.64 10.93
N SER A 441 -9.91 -14.45 11.46
CA SER A 441 -8.91 -13.98 12.43
C SER A 441 -8.02 -12.87 11.84
N LEU A 442 -7.55 -13.02 10.60
CA LEU A 442 -6.71 -12.03 9.93
C LEU A 442 -7.49 -10.74 9.67
N MET A 443 -8.74 -10.82 9.20
CA MET A 443 -9.60 -9.65 9.02
C MET A 443 -9.83 -8.91 10.35
N ARG A 444 -10.08 -9.62 11.45
CA ARG A 444 -10.23 -9.02 12.79
C ARG A 444 -8.95 -8.31 13.23
N THR A 445 -7.79 -8.92 13.00
CA THR A 445 -6.49 -8.31 13.31
C THR A 445 -6.31 -7.00 12.55
N LEU A 446 -6.67 -6.94 11.26
CA LEU A 446 -6.58 -5.71 10.47
C LEU A 446 -7.60 -4.66 10.93
N LEU A 447 -8.86 -5.04 11.12
CA LEU A 447 -9.92 -4.12 11.54
C LEU A 447 -9.68 -3.54 12.93
N SER A 448 -9.09 -4.30 13.86
CA SER A 448 -8.81 -3.81 15.21
C SER A 448 -7.84 -2.61 15.22
N LYS A 449 -6.94 -2.51 14.23
CA LYS A 449 -6.00 -1.38 14.08
C LYS A 449 -6.67 -0.08 13.65
N VAL A 450 -7.88 -0.16 13.10
CA VAL A 450 -8.64 0.99 12.56
C VAL A 450 -9.97 1.20 13.28
N SER A 451 -10.17 0.48 14.39
CA SER A 451 -11.38 0.58 15.20
C SER A 451 -11.25 1.62 16.31
N LEU A 452 -12.38 2.13 16.82
CA LEU A 452 -12.39 3.15 17.89
C LEU A 452 -11.68 2.70 19.18
N GLY A 453 -11.58 1.39 19.42
CA GLY A 453 -10.84 0.79 20.54
C GLY A 453 -9.32 0.71 20.36
N ALA A 454 -8.79 1.05 19.18
CA ALA A 454 -7.35 1.03 18.93
C ALA A 454 -6.61 2.01 19.86
N THR A 455 -5.45 1.60 20.39
CA THR A 455 -4.58 2.48 21.18
C THR A 455 -4.15 3.68 20.34
N LYS A 456 -4.50 4.89 20.80
CA LYS A 456 -4.26 6.17 20.10
C LYS A 456 -2.79 6.61 20.11
N ASP A 457 -1.85 5.73 19.77
CA ASP A 457 -0.47 6.12 19.44
C ASP A 457 -0.38 6.75 18.04
N SER A 458 -1.47 6.67 17.26
CA SER A 458 -1.54 7.17 15.90
C SER A 458 -2.04 8.61 15.88
N LYS A 459 -1.16 9.57 15.58
CA LYS A 459 -1.57 10.89 15.07
C LYS A 459 -2.56 10.66 13.93
N GLN A 460 -3.71 11.32 14.01
CA GLN A 460 -4.87 11.19 13.12
C GLN A 460 -4.48 10.83 11.68
N ILE A 461 -4.78 9.61 11.26
CA ILE A 461 -4.77 9.24 9.84
C ILE A 461 -5.84 10.11 9.20
N GLU A 462 -5.46 10.93 8.21
CA GLU A 462 -6.39 11.73 7.42
C GLU A 462 -7.52 10.81 6.90
N PRO A 463 -8.80 11.08 7.25
CA PRO A 463 -9.90 10.23 6.84
C PRO A 463 -10.07 10.33 5.32
N SER A 464 -9.74 9.25 4.61
CA SER A 464 -10.11 9.07 3.21
C SER A 464 -11.47 8.38 3.14
N PRO A 465 -12.47 8.92 2.43
CA PRO A 465 -13.73 8.23 2.19
C PRO A 465 -13.56 6.90 1.47
N LEU A 466 -14.42 5.92 1.77
CA LEU A 466 -14.42 4.61 1.12
C LEU A 466 -14.62 4.72 -0.39
N GLU A 467 -15.37 5.70 -0.89
CA GLU A 467 -15.52 5.95 -2.32
C GLU A 467 -14.18 6.20 -3.01
N ILE A 468 -13.27 6.93 -2.35
CA ILE A 468 -11.96 7.26 -2.90
C ILE A 468 -11.07 6.01 -2.89
N ALA A 469 -11.09 5.24 -1.79
CA ALA A 469 -10.34 3.99 -1.68
C ALA A 469 -10.82 2.93 -2.68
N ALA A 470 -12.13 2.83 -2.90
CA ALA A 470 -12.76 1.85 -3.78
C ALA A 470 -12.69 2.25 -5.27
N GLY A 471 -12.70 3.54 -5.59
CA GLY A 471 -12.78 4.05 -6.97
C GLY A 471 -11.83 3.38 -7.97
N PRO A 472 -10.52 3.26 -7.67
CA PRO A 472 -9.56 2.60 -8.56
C PRO A 472 -9.88 1.13 -8.85
N HIS A 473 -10.66 0.48 -7.99
CA HIS A 473 -10.93 -0.95 -8.03
C HIS A 473 -12.26 -1.30 -8.67
N LEU A 474 -13.23 -0.37 -8.77
CA LEU A 474 -14.61 -0.68 -9.15
C LEU A 474 -14.95 -0.56 -10.65
N SER A 475 -13.98 -0.36 -11.56
CA SER A 475 -14.21 -0.34 -13.02
C SER A 475 -15.47 0.43 -13.47
N ASN A 476 -15.62 1.66 -12.98
CA ASN A 476 -16.75 2.57 -13.22
C ASN A 476 -18.08 2.24 -12.50
N GLN A 477 -18.15 1.19 -11.69
CA GLN A 477 -19.25 0.99 -10.75
C GLN A 477 -19.13 2.01 -9.59
N PRO A 478 -20.20 2.78 -9.29
CA PRO A 478 -20.22 3.62 -8.10
C PRO A 478 -20.12 2.77 -6.83
N PHE A 479 -19.36 3.24 -5.83
CA PHE A 479 -19.24 2.53 -4.55
C PHE A 479 -20.59 2.28 -3.87
N TYR A 480 -21.58 3.17 -4.06
CA TYR A 480 -22.94 2.95 -3.56
C TYR A 480 -23.54 1.62 -4.05
N GLN A 481 -23.40 1.29 -5.34
CA GLN A 481 -23.90 0.01 -5.87
C GLN A 481 -23.16 -1.16 -5.24
N PHE A 482 -21.83 -1.07 -5.11
CA PHE A 482 -21.05 -2.10 -4.43
C PHE A 482 -21.54 -2.32 -2.98
N TYR A 483 -21.88 -1.24 -2.28
CA TYR A 483 -22.40 -1.31 -0.91
C TYR A 483 -23.81 -1.90 -0.84
N THR A 484 -24.70 -1.58 -1.79
CA THR A 484 -26.03 -2.20 -1.84
C THR A 484 -25.93 -3.71 -2.07
N ASP A 485 -25.02 -4.14 -2.94
CA ASP A 485 -24.75 -5.56 -3.20
C ASP A 485 -24.18 -6.25 -1.94
N LEU A 486 -23.29 -5.56 -1.20
CA LEU A 486 -22.71 -6.03 0.06
C LEU A 486 -23.77 -6.22 1.16
N ILE A 487 -24.72 -5.29 1.31
CA ILE A 487 -25.84 -5.43 2.27
C ILE A 487 -26.74 -6.60 1.87
N ALA A 488 -27.08 -6.71 0.59
CA ALA A 488 -27.91 -7.81 0.10
C ALA A 488 -27.25 -9.17 0.37
N LEU A 489 -25.94 -9.26 0.16
CA LEU A 489 -25.15 -10.45 0.49
C LEU A 489 -25.18 -10.74 2.00
N TYR A 490 -25.04 -9.72 2.85
CA TYR A 490 -25.15 -9.92 4.29
C TYR A 490 -26.51 -10.49 4.70
N ASP A 491 -27.61 -9.96 4.16
CA ASP A 491 -28.96 -10.45 4.43
C ASP A 491 -29.14 -11.90 3.97
N ALA A 492 -28.56 -12.26 2.83
CA ALA A 492 -28.67 -13.58 2.24
C ALA A 492 -27.88 -14.67 2.99
N VAL A 493 -26.61 -14.42 3.34
CA VAL A 493 -25.67 -15.50 3.74
C VAL A 493 -24.89 -15.25 5.04
N SER A 494 -24.96 -14.06 5.64
CA SER A 494 -24.06 -13.76 6.76
C SER A 494 -24.34 -14.57 8.03
N PHE A 495 -25.58 -15.00 8.27
CA PHE A 495 -26.04 -15.54 9.56
C PHE A 495 -25.53 -14.73 10.78
N ALA A 496 -25.62 -13.39 10.70
CA ALA A 496 -25.16 -12.48 11.75
C ALA A 496 -23.64 -12.51 12.01
N HIS A 497 -22.83 -12.80 10.99
CA HIS A 497 -21.37 -12.87 11.13
C HIS A 497 -20.79 -11.57 11.75
N PRO A 498 -20.05 -11.62 12.87
CA PRO A 498 -19.61 -10.42 13.59
C PRO A 498 -18.67 -9.53 12.77
N THR A 499 -17.72 -10.10 12.04
CA THR A 499 -16.76 -9.36 11.23
C THR A 499 -17.43 -8.73 10.01
N PHE A 500 -18.40 -9.41 9.41
CA PHE A 500 -19.20 -8.87 8.30
C PHE A 500 -20.03 -7.67 8.80
N SER A 501 -20.64 -7.81 9.97
CA SER A 501 -21.42 -6.73 10.58
C SER A 501 -20.60 -5.44 10.77
N ARG A 502 -19.31 -5.55 11.16
CA ARG A 502 -18.42 -4.40 11.37
C ARG A 502 -18.18 -3.59 10.10
N ILE A 503 -17.99 -4.26 8.95
CA ILE A 503 -17.66 -3.59 7.69
C ILE A 503 -18.87 -2.92 7.02
N LEU A 504 -20.10 -3.26 7.42
CA LEU A 504 -21.30 -2.57 6.94
C LEU A 504 -21.45 -1.17 7.53
N LEU A 505 -20.83 -0.93 8.69
CA LEU A 505 -21.02 0.28 9.46
C LEU A 505 -20.44 1.53 8.79
N PRO A 506 -19.17 1.60 8.34
CA PRO A 506 -18.53 2.88 8.04
C PRO A 506 -19.29 3.81 7.05
N PRO A 507 -19.93 3.30 5.97
CA PRO A 507 -20.77 4.11 5.09
C PRO A 507 -22.01 4.74 5.74
N LEU A 508 -22.38 4.32 6.95
CA LEU A 508 -23.50 4.87 7.73
C LEU A 508 -23.12 6.12 8.53
N SER A 509 -21.83 6.49 8.59
CA SER A 509 -21.42 7.72 9.27
C SER A 509 -21.95 8.97 8.56
N MET A 510 -21.91 10.11 9.24
CA MET A 510 -22.43 11.39 8.73
C MET A 510 -21.53 12.00 7.65
N ASN A 511 -20.35 11.43 7.42
CA ASN A 511 -19.45 11.79 6.32
C ASN A 511 -19.94 11.30 4.95
N TYR A 512 -20.88 10.34 4.92
CA TYR A 512 -21.41 9.74 3.71
C TYR A 512 -22.79 10.29 3.37
N ALA A 513 -23.13 10.18 2.08
CA ALA A 513 -24.45 10.55 1.57
C ALA A 513 -25.57 9.84 2.35
N ILE A 514 -26.71 10.52 2.49
CA ILE A 514 -27.85 10.00 3.26
C ILE A 514 -28.34 8.64 2.72
N ASP A 515 -28.21 8.39 1.42
CA ASP A 515 -28.71 7.20 0.74
C ASP A 515 -28.18 5.89 1.35
N TYR A 516 -26.92 5.85 1.80
CA TYR A 516 -26.36 4.69 2.51
C TYR A 516 -27.15 4.37 3.79
N ARG A 517 -27.47 5.42 4.58
CA ARG A 517 -28.26 5.28 5.80
C ARG A 517 -29.71 4.94 5.48
N ARG A 518 -30.31 5.52 4.44
CA ARG A 518 -31.69 5.20 4.02
C ARG A 518 -31.81 3.73 3.64
N HIS A 519 -30.85 3.23 2.88
CA HIS A 519 -30.84 1.85 2.43
C HIS A 519 -30.71 0.87 3.60
N PHE A 520 -29.78 1.12 4.54
CA PHE A 520 -29.57 0.24 5.68
C PHE A 520 -30.69 0.31 6.74
N TRP A 521 -31.10 1.51 7.15
CA TRP A 521 -32.10 1.70 8.22
C TRP A 521 -33.54 1.52 7.74
N GLY A 522 -33.81 1.88 6.48
CA GLY A 522 -35.10 1.80 5.84
C GLY A 522 -35.33 0.45 5.18
N ASP A 523 -34.72 0.27 4.00
CA ASP A 523 -34.96 -0.88 3.11
C ASP A 523 -34.57 -2.21 3.77
N TYR A 524 -33.40 -2.24 4.42
CA TYR A 524 -32.87 -3.41 5.12
C TYR A 524 -33.07 -3.35 6.64
N GLY A 525 -34.04 -2.58 7.14
CA GLY A 525 -34.24 -2.39 8.58
C GLY A 525 -34.50 -3.69 9.37
N HIS A 526 -34.82 -4.81 8.72
CA HIS A 526 -34.98 -6.13 9.37
C HIS A 526 -33.65 -6.78 9.78
N ILE A 527 -32.53 -6.44 9.14
CA ILE A 527 -31.21 -7.00 9.46
C ILE A 527 -30.53 -6.30 10.64
N ILE A 528 -30.99 -5.11 11.04
CA ILE A 528 -30.37 -4.32 12.13
C ILE A 528 -30.19 -5.16 13.42
N ARG A 529 -31.13 -6.08 13.70
CA ARG A 529 -31.10 -6.94 14.88
C ARG A 529 -29.96 -7.96 14.91
N SER A 530 -29.38 -8.29 13.76
CA SER A 530 -28.23 -9.19 13.66
C SER A 530 -26.90 -8.44 13.75
N VAL A 531 -26.92 -7.10 13.67
CA VAL A 531 -25.71 -6.27 13.77
C VAL A 531 -25.48 -5.89 15.23
N GLN A 532 -24.62 -6.67 15.90
CA GLN A 532 -24.33 -6.55 17.34
C GLN A 532 -22.93 -5.96 17.62
N THR A 533 -22.45 -5.07 16.76
CA THR A 533 -21.11 -4.46 16.93
C THR A 533 -21.10 -3.50 18.12
N GLU A 534 -20.13 -3.69 19.01
CA GLU A 534 -19.88 -2.83 20.17
C GLU A 534 -18.94 -1.66 19.83
N LEU A 535 -18.96 -0.60 20.63
CA LEU A 535 -18.23 0.65 20.35
C LEU A 535 -16.73 0.45 20.04
N PRO A 536 -15.96 -0.35 20.80
CA PRO A 536 -14.52 -0.52 20.53
C PRO A 536 -14.21 -1.20 19.20
N ASP A 537 -15.18 -1.93 18.64
CA ASP A 537 -15.04 -2.75 17.43
C ASP A 537 -15.44 -2.02 16.14
N VAL A 538 -15.92 -0.78 16.24
CA VAL A 538 -16.38 0.01 15.09
C VAL A 538 -15.19 0.54 14.31
N PRO A 539 -15.01 0.19 13.03
CA PRO A 539 -13.98 0.76 12.17
C PRO A 539 -14.30 2.23 11.89
N SER A 540 -13.55 3.15 12.51
CA SER A 540 -13.82 4.59 12.44
C SER A 540 -12.63 5.37 12.99
N GLY A 541 -12.33 6.52 12.37
CA GLY A 541 -11.26 7.40 12.83
C GLY A 541 -11.66 8.24 14.04
N SER A 542 -12.96 8.50 14.24
CA SER A 542 -13.45 9.33 15.33
C SER A 542 -14.94 9.12 15.55
N LEU A 543 -15.36 9.02 16.81
CA LEU A 543 -16.78 8.97 17.14
C LEU A 543 -17.55 10.24 16.70
N LYS A 544 -16.85 11.35 16.47
CA LYS A 544 -17.45 12.61 16.01
C LYS A 544 -18.16 12.48 14.66
N GLU A 545 -17.64 11.67 13.74
CA GLU A 545 -18.21 11.51 12.40
C GLU A 545 -19.55 10.77 12.38
N TRP A 546 -19.92 10.14 13.49
CA TRP A 546 -21.17 9.40 13.64
C TRP A 546 -22.27 10.23 14.27
N LEU A 547 -21.88 11.13 15.15
CA LEU A 547 -22.77 11.96 15.95
C LEU A 547 -22.98 13.34 15.28
N TRP A 548 -21.99 13.85 14.51
CA TRP A 548 -22.09 15.15 13.83
C TRP A 548 -21.67 15.12 12.35
N PRO A 549 -22.32 15.92 11.48
CA PRO A 549 -23.53 16.73 11.75
C PRO A 549 -24.72 15.86 12.16
N ARG A 550 -25.67 16.43 12.89
CA ARG A 550 -26.85 15.69 13.36
C ARG A 550 -27.77 15.39 12.18
N ASP A 551 -28.46 14.25 12.23
CA ASP A 551 -29.41 13.90 11.19
C ASP A 551 -30.66 14.79 11.32
N THR A 552 -30.96 15.57 10.27
CA THR A 552 -32.12 16.46 10.21
C THR A 552 -33.24 15.92 9.34
N ASN A 553 -32.99 14.80 8.64
CA ASN A 553 -33.95 14.23 7.71
C ASN A 553 -35.10 13.53 8.46
N GLU A 554 -36.34 13.92 8.16
CA GLU A 554 -37.54 13.41 8.84
C GLU A 554 -37.70 11.89 8.74
N GLU A 555 -37.42 11.33 7.56
CA GLU A 555 -37.55 9.90 7.31
C GLU A 555 -36.51 9.10 8.09
N MET A 556 -35.26 9.58 8.14
CA MET A 556 -34.20 8.99 8.96
C MET A 556 -34.57 8.95 10.44
N ILE A 557 -35.06 10.07 10.99
CA ILE A 557 -35.54 10.11 12.39
C ILE A 557 -36.66 9.10 12.62
N GLY A 558 -37.58 8.96 11.65
CA GLY A 558 -38.63 7.95 11.67
C GLY A 558 -38.08 6.51 11.72
N TRP A 559 -37.04 6.20 10.94
CA TRP A 559 -36.41 4.88 10.98
C TRP A 559 -35.63 4.61 12.25
N TYR A 560 -34.89 5.58 12.81
CA TYR A 560 -34.24 5.42 14.11
C TYR A 560 -35.27 5.13 15.21
N LEU A 561 -36.38 5.88 15.24
CA LEU A 561 -37.48 5.65 16.17
C LEU A 561 -38.06 4.24 16.00
N LYS A 562 -38.38 3.84 14.76
CA LYS A 562 -38.94 2.51 14.47
C LYS A 562 -38.00 1.38 14.91
N ALA A 563 -36.71 1.50 14.66
CA ALA A 563 -35.70 0.51 15.04
C ALA A 563 -35.57 0.39 16.57
N LEU A 564 -35.54 1.53 17.29
CA LEU A 564 -35.50 1.57 18.75
C LEU A 564 -36.77 0.97 19.37
N MET A 565 -37.94 1.33 18.85
CA MET A 565 -39.24 0.87 19.36
C MET A 565 -39.47 -0.63 19.19
N LYS A 566 -38.96 -1.23 18.10
CA LYS A 566 -39.02 -2.68 17.89
C LYS A 566 -38.10 -3.48 18.82
N GLY A 567 -37.17 -2.83 19.51
CA GLY A 567 -36.26 -3.47 20.48
C GLY A 567 -35.16 -4.34 19.88
N GLY A 568 -34.95 -4.28 18.55
CA GLY A 568 -33.95 -5.09 17.85
C GLY A 568 -32.57 -4.44 17.77
N VAL A 569 -32.45 -3.13 17.93
CA VAL A 569 -31.17 -2.41 17.79
C VAL A 569 -30.41 -2.37 19.12
N THR A 570 -29.14 -2.82 19.11
CA THR A 570 -28.26 -2.88 20.30
C THR A 570 -26.88 -2.27 20.03
N GLY A 571 -26.01 -2.29 21.04
CA GLY A 571 -24.61 -1.86 20.92
C GLY A 571 -24.43 -0.46 20.33
N PHE A 572 -23.49 -0.35 19.40
CA PHE A 572 -23.14 0.92 18.75
C PHE A 572 -24.28 1.55 17.95
N LEU A 573 -25.04 0.76 17.17
CA LEU A 573 -26.13 1.30 16.37
C LEU A 573 -27.25 1.89 17.23
N ARG A 574 -27.51 1.29 18.40
CA ARG A 574 -28.46 1.87 19.37
C ARG A 574 -27.98 3.23 19.85
N PHE A 575 -26.68 3.37 20.11
CA PHE A 575 -26.11 4.64 20.53
C PHE A 575 -26.26 5.73 19.47
N VAL A 576 -25.97 5.44 18.21
CA VAL A 576 -26.17 6.38 17.10
C VAL A 576 -27.65 6.76 16.95
N ALA A 577 -28.56 5.77 16.98
CA ALA A 577 -30.00 6.04 16.87
C ALA A 577 -30.54 6.89 18.04
N VAL A 578 -30.12 6.60 19.28
CA VAL A 578 -30.52 7.41 20.46
C VAL A 578 -29.99 8.83 20.33
N HIS A 579 -28.75 9.03 19.87
CA HIS A 579 -28.20 10.36 19.67
C HIS A 579 -29.02 11.20 18.69
N HIS A 580 -29.21 10.70 17.46
CA HIS A 580 -29.92 11.45 16.43
C HIS A 580 -31.39 11.67 16.78
N LEU A 581 -32.03 10.69 17.42
CA LEU A 581 -33.39 10.86 17.94
C LEU A 581 -33.44 11.90 19.06
N ALA A 582 -32.65 11.78 20.12
CA ALA A 582 -32.69 12.69 21.26
C ALA A 582 -32.33 14.14 20.86
N THR A 583 -31.34 14.31 19.98
CA THR A 583 -30.95 15.63 19.49
C THR A 583 -31.98 16.27 18.55
N SER A 584 -32.86 15.48 17.92
CA SER A 584 -34.01 16.00 17.17
C SER A 584 -35.18 16.46 18.08
N LEU A 585 -35.22 15.98 19.34
CA LEU A 585 -36.32 16.25 20.27
C LEU A 585 -36.03 17.39 21.24
N TRP A 586 -34.80 17.46 21.73
CA TRP A 586 -34.42 18.34 22.84
C TRP A 586 -33.74 19.62 22.35
N PRO A 587 -34.37 20.80 22.56
CA PRO A 587 -33.82 22.06 22.07
C PRO A 587 -32.46 22.42 22.69
N ASP A 588 -32.20 21.99 23.92
CA ASP A 588 -30.93 22.24 24.61
C ASP A 588 -29.75 21.49 23.97
N LEU A 589 -30.00 20.48 23.13
CA LEU A 589 -28.98 19.78 22.35
C LEU A 589 -28.74 20.41 20.97
N ASN A 590 -29.49 21.47 20.60
CA ASN A 590 -29.36 22.17 19.32
C ASN A 590 -28.18 23.17 19.24
N GLY A 591 -27.33 23.27 20.27
CA GLY A 591 -26.20 24.20 20.29
C GLY A 591 -26.62 25.67 20.32
N VAL A 592 -27.75 25.98 20.98
CA VAL A 592 -28.41 27.30 21.01
C VAL A 592 -27.61 28.38 21.77
N ASP A 593 -26.40 28.07 22.26
CA ASP A 593 -25.52 29.05 22.91
C ASP A 593 -24.65 29.86 21.91
N ASP A 594 -24.79 29.67 20.58
CA ASP A 594 -24.21 30.60 19.59
C ASP A 594 -25.24 31.69 19.17
N PRO A 595 -25.13 32.93 19.67
CA PRO A 595 -26.05 34.02 19.37
C PRO A 595 -26.05 34.47 17.90
N LYS A 596 -25.23 33.87 17.02
CA LYS A 596 -25.19 34.13 15.58
C LYS A 596 -25.78 33.01 14.70
N SER A 597 -26.31 31.94 15.29
CA SER A 597 -26.95 30.85 14.54
C SER A 597 -28.33 31.28 13.98
N PRO A 598 -28.73 30.86 12.75
CA PRO A 598 -30.04 31.15 12.15
C PRO A 598 -31.25 30.64 12.95
N ALA A 599 -31.02 29.88 14.04
CA ALA A 599 -32.03 29.41 14.99
C ALA A 599 -32.70 30.51 15.85
N SER A 600 -32.44 31.78 15.57
CA SER A 600 -33.16 32.94 16.13
C SER A 600 -34.55 33.17 15.48
N LEU A 601 -34.85 32.44 14.40
CA LEU A 601 -36.22 32.23 13.92
C LEU A 601 -36.77 31.00 14.64
N GLY A 602 -37.88 31.16 15.38
CA GLY A 602 -38.49 30.08 16.15
C GLY A 602 -38.68 28.78 15.34
N PRO A 603 -38.78 27.62 16.01
CA PRO A 603 -38.84 26.31 15.35
C PRO A 603 -39.95 26.29 14.30
N ASN A 604 -39.65 25.75 13.11
CA ASN A 604 -40.61 25.57 12.03
C ASN A 604 -41.86 24.82 12.58
N PRO A 605 -43.09 25.29 12.31
CA PRO A 605 -44.31 24.60 12.76
C PRO A 605 -44.35 23.11 12.42
N GLN A 606 -43.79 22.70 11.27
CA GLN A 606 -43.71 21.29 10.88
C GLN A 606 -42.78 20.47 11.80
N ASP A 607 -41.65 21.04 12.22
CA ASP A 607 -40.73 20.40 13.17
C ASP A 607 -41.37 20.24 14.56
N MET A 608 -42.18 21.22 14.98
CA MET A 608 -42.90 21.15 16.26
C MET A 608 -43.96 20.04 16.26
N ASP A 609 -44.72 19.92 15.16
CA ASP A 609 -45.74 18.86 15.02
C ASP A 609 -45.11 17.47 15.00
N ARG A 610 -44.00 17.29 14.27
CA ARG A 610 -43.22 16.05 14.28
C ARG A 610 -42.71 15.72 15.68
N THR A 611 -42.08 16.68 16.35
CA THR A 611 -41.53 16.51 17.71
C THR A 611 -42.64 16.11 18.69
N ARG A 612 -43.81 16.72 18.59
CA ARG A 612 -45.00 16.36 19.38
C ARG A 612 -45.42 14.91 19.14
N ILE A 613 -45.48 14.46 17.89
CA ILE A 613 -45.85 13.07 17.56
C ILE A 613 -44.82 12.09 18.15
N VAL A 614 -43.53 12.38 18.00
CA VAL A 614 -42.46 11.50 18.46
C VAL A 614 -42.39 11.43 19.98
N ILE A 615 -42.45 12.57 20.69
CA ILE A 615 -42.52 12.60 22.17
C ILE A 615 -43.76 11.83 22.65
N GLY A 616 -44.92 12.06 22.04
CA GLY A 616 -46.15 11.33 22.38
C GLY A 616 -45.99 9.82 22.21
N ALA A 617 -45.42 9.37 21.08
CA ALA A 617 -45.18 7.95 20.82
C ALA A 617 -44.21 7.33 21.84
N ILE A 618 -43.09 8.00 22.12
CA ILE A 618 -42.07 7.53 23.07
C ILE A 618 -42.65 7.44 24.49
N VAL A 619 -43.36 8.47 24.95
CA VAL A 619 -43.94 8.52 26.31
C VAL A 619 -45.03 7.46 26.51
N HIS A 620 -45.78 7.09 25.47
CA HIS A 620 -46.85 6.09 25.60
C HIS A 620 -46.41 4.65 25.31
N GLN A 621 -45.50 4.46 24.35
CA GLN A 621 -45.21 3.14 23.81
C GLN A 621 -43.81 2.62 24.16
N ALA A 622 -42.83 3.49 24.44
CA ALA A 622 -41.46 3.02 24.70
C ALA A 622 -41.40 2.28 26.05
N GLY A 623 -40.55 1.26 26.15
CA GLY A 623 -40.23 0.62 27.43
C GLY A 623 -39.46 1.56 28.38
N PRO A 624 -39.43 1.32 29.71
CA PRO A 624 -38.77 2.20 30.68
C PRO A 624 -37.30 2.50 30.34
N ALA A 625 -36.53 1.48 29.96
CA ALA A 625 -35.11 1.65 29.64
C ALA A 625 -34.86 2.53 28.40
N LEU A 626 -35.65 2.36 27.34
CA LEU A 626 -35.54 3.20 26.13
C LEU A 626 -36.00 4.63 26.41
N PHE A 627 -37.09 4.78 27.17
CA PHE A 627 -37.61 6.09 27.53
C PHE A 627 -36.60 6.89 28.37
N SER A 628 -36.03 6.26 29.41
CA SER A 628 -34.96 6.87 30.20
C SER A 628 -33.77 7.23 29.34
N ALA A 629 -33.36 6.33 28.42
CA ALA A 629 -32.19 6.59 27.59
C ALA A 629 -32.34 7.82 26.68
N ILE A 630 -33.54 8.07 26.16
CA ILE A 630 -33.83 9.25 25.31
C ILE A 630 -34.03 10.51 26.16
N ALA A 631 -34.77 10.41 27.28
CA ALA A 631 -35.09 11.56 28.12
C ALA A 631 -33.85 12.11 28.84
N LEU A 632 -32.99 11.22 29.33
CA LEU A 632 -31.76 11.54 30.07
C LEU A 632 -30.54 11.69 29.16
N TYR A 633 -30.71 11.61 27.84
CA TYR A 633 -29.61 11.72 26.89
C TYR A 633 -28.91 13.08 27.01
N ASP A 634 -27.60 13.07 27.13
CA ASP A 634 -26.76 14.27 27.12
C ASP A 634 -25.49 14.05 26.31
N GLN A 635 -25.13 15.06 25.53
CA GLN A 635 -23.95 15.02 24.68
C GLN A 635 -23.46 16.43 24.36
N GLY A 636 -22.16 16.67 24.50
CA GLY A 636 -21.50 17.91 24.06
C GLY A 636 -20.78 17.73 22.73
N GLN A 637 -20.55 18.81 21.98
CA GLN A 637 -19.75 18.76 20.75
C GLN A 637 -18.24 18.64 21.00
N ASP A 638 -17.77 19.14 22.14
CA ASP A 638 -16.34 19.18 22.49
C ASP A 638 -15.87 17.93 23.23
N VAL A 639 -16.73 17.39 24.10
CA VAL A 639 -16.45 16.18 24.89
C VAL A 639 -17.55 15.17 24.62
N ILE A 640 -17.17 14.06 23.98
CA ILE A 640 -18.07 12.97 23.66
C ILE A 640 -18.16 12.02 24.86
N VAL A 641 -19.34 11.94 25.45
CA VAL A 641 -19.71 10.97 26.47
C VAL A 641 -20.22 9.70 25.79
N THR A 642 -19.68 8.55 26.17
CA THR A 642 -20.05 7.23 25.63
C THR A 642 -21.17 6.59 26.45
N TYR A 643 -21.80 5.56 25.91
CA TYR A 643 -22.75 4.78 26.68
C TYR A 643 -22.07 3.88 27.73
N PRO A 644 -22.72 3.59 28.86
CA PRO A 644 -24.08 4.02 29.24
C PRO A 644 -24.19 5.45 29.80
N GLU A 645 -23.06 6.09 30.14
CA GLU A 645 -23.04 7.37 30.86
C GLU A 645 -23.83 8.48 30.15
N CYS A 646 -23.78 8.53 28.82
CA CYS A 646 -24.47 9.52 28.00
C CYS A 646 -26.00 9.50 28.14
N TRP A 647 -26.58 8.45 28.71
CA TRP A 647 -28.03 8.31 28.85
C TRP A 647 -28.47 7.96 30.28
N GLU A 648 -27.56 8.12 31.26
CA GLU A 648 -27.86 8.04 32.69
C GLU A 648 -28.21 9.41 33.30
N GLY A 649 -28.03 10.51 32.57
CA GLY A 649 -28.43 11.85 33.01
C GLY A 649 -27.57 12.44 34.13
N ARG A 650 -26.38 11.88 34.41
CA ARG A 650 -25.46 12.37 35.46
C ARG A 650 -24.99 13.81 35.23
N SER A 651 -24.85 14.21 33.97
CA SER A 651 -24.46 15.57 33.55
C SER A 651 -25.65 16.53 33.37
N LEU A 652 -26.89 16.03 33.45
CA LEU A 652 -28.10 16.82 33.23
C LEU A 652 -28.47 17.60 34.50
N THR A 653 -28.27 18.92 34.47
CA THR A 653 -28.65 19.81 35.59
C THR A 653 -30.17 19.83 35.80
N ILE A 654 -30.59 20.20 37.01
CA ILE A 654 -32.01 20.34 37.39
C ILE A 654 -32.72 21.31 36.43
N GLU A 655 -32.04 22.40 36.04
CA GLU A 655 -32.57 23.39 35.11
C GLU A 655 -32.79 22.80 33.71
N ARG A 656 -31.87 21.96 33.20
CA ARG A 656 -32.04 21.28 31.90
C ARG A 656 -33.19 20.28 31.94
N ARG A 657 -33.31 19.48 33.01
CA ARG A 657 -34.43 18.55 33.21
C ARG A 657 -35.77 19.29 33.23
N LYS A 658 -35.84 20.40 33.96
CA LYS A 658 -37.03 21.28 33.99
C LYS A 658 -37.36 21.86 32.62
N ARG A 659 -36.37 22.38 31.89
CA ARG A 659 -36.59 22.91 30.52
C ARG A 659 -37.14 21.85 29.56
N ARG A 660 -36.60 20.62 29.61
CA ARG A 660 -37.10 19.51 28.78
C ARG A 660 -38.53 19.11 29.15
N LEU A 661 -38.84 19.08 30.44
CA LEU A 661 -40.21 18.82 30.92
C LEU A 661 -41.19 19.88 30.43
N ASP A 662 -40.87 21.16 30.65
CA ASP A 662 -41.72 22.28 30.24
C ASP A 662 -41.91 22.30 28.71
N TRP A 663 -40.84 22.02 27.95
CA TRP A 663 -40.89 21.88 26.49
C TRP A 663 -41.85 20.75 26.06
N ALA A 664 -41.70 19.55 26.62
CA ALA A 664 -42.54 18.41 26.27
C ALA A 664 -44.02 18.64 26.64
N VAL A 665 -44.30 19.24 27.80
CA VAL A 665 -45.66 19.60 28.23
C VAL A 665 -46.26 20.67 27.31
N SER A 666 -45.47 21.66 26.88
CA SER A 666 -45.94 22.70 25.94
C SER A 666 -46.39 22.12 24.59
N LEU A 667 -45.74 21.05 24.12
CA LEU A 667 -46.07 20.37 22.86
C LEU A 667 -47.18 19.32 23.00
N CYS A 668 -47.12 18.49 24.04
CA CYS A 668 -47.94 17.29 24.15
C CYS A 668 -49.08 17.39 25.16
N GLY A 669 -49.15 18.47 25.94
CA GLY A 669 -50.09 18.66 27.05
C GLY A 669 -49.71 17.87 28.30
N GLU A 670 -50.55 17.97 29.34
CA GLU A 670 -50.23 17.44 30.67
C GLU A 670 -50.12 15.91 30.77
N ARG A 671 -50.62 15.19 29.75
CA ARG A 671 -50.55 13.73 29.68
C ARG A 671 -49.12 13.15 29.69
N VAL A 672 -48.10 13.93 29.31
CA VAL A 672 -46.70 13.45 29.30
C VAL A 672 -45.93 13.74 30.58
N ARG A 673 -46.45 14.64 31.44
CA ARG A 673 -45.75 15.15 32.64
C ARG A 673 -45.36 14.02 33.59
N GLY A 674 -46.32 13.20 34.01
CA GLY A 674 -46.10 12.22 35.07
C GLY A 674 -44.99 11.21 34.76
N ARG A 675 -44.90 10.74 33.52
CA ARG A 675 -43.85 9.79 33.11
C ARG A 675 -42.48 10.46 33.02
N LEU A 676 -42.41 11.69 32.51
CA LEU A 676 -41.17 12.46 32.42
C LEU A 676 -40.64 12.86 33.81
N GLU A 677 -41.51 13.33 34.71
CA GLU A 677 -41.14 13.66 36.09
C GLU A 677 -40.61 12.44 36.84
N PHE A 678 -41.22 11.26 36.65
CA PHE A 678 -40.70 10.04 37.24
C PHE A 678 -39.26 9.77 36.80
N VAL A 679 -38.96 9.87 35.51
CA VAL A 679 -37.60 9.63 34.98
C VAL A 679 -36.60 10.72 35.37
N PHE A 680 -37.02 12.00 35.40
CA PHE A 680 -36.14 13.09 35.77
C PHE A 680 -35.86 13.19 37.28
N ASN A 681 -36.66 12.52 38.11
CA ASN A 681 -36.48 12.48 39.57
C ASN A 681 -35.94 11.13 40.07
N SER A 682 -35.88 10.12 39.19
CA SER A 682 -35.14 8.87 39.40
C SER A 682 -33.65 9.12 39.23
#